data_AF-A0A948UHP7-F1
#
_entry.id   AF-A0A948UHP7-F1
#
_cell.length_a   1.000
_cell.length_b   1.000
_cell.length_c   1.000
_cell.angle_alpha   90.00
_cell.angle_beta   90.00
_cell.angle_gamma   90.00
#
_symmetry.space_group_name_H-M   'P 1'
#
loop_
_entity.id
_entity.type
_entity.pdbx_description
1 polymer ?
#
loop_
_entity_poly.entity_id
_entity_poly.type
_entity_poly.pdbx_seq_one_letter_code
_entity_poly.pdbx_strand_id
1 'polypeptide(L)'
;MNIEQNNKLIGNFFRSSTSIRWFILIGFTIIFTIILYPTLVITKHSYKLGDVAERDIKAPKDFFIEDKEATEENRKGIVEKVLTVYDNNASLAEKLSRQVEQAFTKLREISEVYKENQDKTSPNEEIKINSDGTNKEIKSLSLNDQLIQLKESFEEKIGFTVTDDAYNLLIKEKFSINLANLISKILSDIMNNGVVINKDILLKESDKGIILRDVETKTEQVIYNLKSFYGPDQAKTMVRIIGQPLLKDINYDLVNLAVTFVQKLIQPNITLNTNETEERKKRAVEKIKPILYKIKAGEMLLREGEIINKVQLLKLKNLQTQTNKEHMLAISIGAAMIMLCLLIFTYILHINHNSRFARNHNKNLIAMACMLITVLLFARVSVPLSEALTQNSTFANSSSSIIFGIPIASGAMIICLLLGLDIAIPFAMVTAACTAVIFQSSFEIFIYFLLNSTMAAYWIQNCRERKVFIKAGLKIGLVNIALSTAISVYLSGFLGFKILEVWVFAFMGGIVAGIVTAGIAPLFEIAFGYTTDITLLELANLERPIIRQLMLEAPGTYHHSVIVGNMVEAAAAEIGANPLLAKACGYYHDIGKIKKPLYFIENQKNGKNKHDKLAPSMSKHILVAHVKDGVEIAKQNKLGLVIIDTIRQHHGTSLISYFYEKAKKQKGEDAVKVDDYRYPGPRPQTKEAGLVMLADVVEAASRALDNPTPARIQGLVQNLINKIFSDGQIDNCELTLKDLHKIAKTFNRILSGIHHHRIDYPEKSSSINGKVKDESPDRQQAKQSQDFSGHGTEKGSGHLKRLGLS
;
A
#
# COMPACT_ATOMS: atom_id res chain seq x y z
N MET A 1 -31.15 16.09 22.53
CA MET A 1 -30.91 17.25 21.63
C MET A 1 -29.43 17.45 21.29
N ASN A 2 -28.52 17.42 22.26
CA ASN A 2 -27.07 17.62 22.03
C ASN A 2 -26.37 16.56 21.16
N ILE A 3 -26.79 15.28 21.19
CA ILE A 3 -26.13 14.22 20.40
C ILE A 3 -26.46 14.32 18.90
N GLU A 4 -27.71 14.62 18.53
CA GLU A 4 -28.09 14.84 17.13
C GLU A 4 -27.52 16.14 16.55
N GLN A 5 -27.38 17.19 17.37
CA GLN A 5 -26.69 18.42 16.98
C GLN A 5 -25.19 18.20 16.78
N ASN A 6 -24.51 17.49 17.68
CA ASN A 6 -23.10 17.14 17.50
C ASN A 6 -22.87 16.23 16.29
N ASN A 7 -23.74 15.24 16.04
CA ASN A 7 -23.64 14.40 14.85
C ASN A 7 -23.91 15.18 13.54
N LYS A 8 -24.79 16.18 13.57
CA LYS A 8 -24.98 17.12 12.44
C LYS A 8 -23.78 18.04 12.23
N LEU A 9 -23.17 18.55 13.30
CA LEU A 9 -21.99 19.41 13.23
C LEU A 9 -20.77 18.64 12.71
N ILE A 10 -20.55 17.43 13.20
CA ILE A 10 -19.50 16.52 12.72
C ILE A 10 -19.78 16.13 11.25
N GLY A 11 -21.02 15.78 10.91
CA GLY A 11 -21.41 15.45 9.54
C GLY A 11 -21.24 16.63 8.57
N ASN A 12 -21.55 17.86 8.99
CA ASN A 12 -21.36 19.06 8.18
C ASN A 12 -19.88 19.45 8.07
N PHE A 13 -19.09 19.26 9.13
CA PHE A 13 -17.64 19.43 9.11
C PHE A 13 -17.00 18.49 8.08
N PHE A 14 -17.34 17.19 8.11
CA PHE A 14 -16.89 16.21 7.12
C PHE A 14 -17.35 16.50 5.69
N ARG A 15 -18.53 17.12 5.50
CA ARG A 15 -19.07 17.41 4.16
C ARG A 15 -18.54 18.69 3.50
N SER A 16 -18.16 19.70 4.29
CA SER A 16 -17.88 21.05 3.77
C SER A 16 -16.46 21.58 4.03
N SER A 17 -15.75 21.07 5.05
CA SER A 17 -14.44 21.58 5.45
C SER A 17 -13.38 21.44 4.35
N THR A 18 -12.63 22.50 4.10
CA THR A 18 -11.53 22.56 3.11
C THR A 18 -10.31 21.76 3.57
N SER A 19 -9.99 21.74 4.86
CA SER A 19 -8.84 20.97 5.38
C SER A 19 -9.03 19.47 5.17
N ILE A 20 -10.26 18.97 5.33
CA ILE A 20 -10.59 17.56 5.10
C ILE A 20 -10.37 17.17 3.63
N ARG A 21 -10.59 18.09 2.68
CA ARG A 21 -10.32 17.84 1.25
C ARG A 21 -8.85 17.53 1.02
N TRP A 22 -7.97 18.34 1.60
CA TRP A 22 -6.52 18.12 1.50
C TRP A 22 -6.09 16.83 2.20
N PHE A 23 -6.66 16.52 3.36
CA PHE A 23 -6.41 15.22 4.02
C PHE A 23 -6.85 14.03 3.17
N ILE A 24 -8.02 14.10 2.50
CA ILE A 24 -8.49 13.05 1.60
C ILE A 24 -7.53 12.90 0.42
N LEU A 25 -7.13 14.00 -0.23
CA LEU A 25 -6.22 13.98 -1.37
C LEU A 25 -4.84 13.41 -1.00
N ILE A 26 -4.27 13.86 0.12
CA ILE A 26 -2.96 13.39 0.61
C ILE A 26 -3.05 11.92 1.04
N GLY A 27 -4.04 11.56 1.84
CA GLY A 27 -4.26 10.17 2.29
C GLY A 27 -4.46 9.22 1.11
N PHE A 28 -5.20 9.65 0.10
CA PHE A 28 -5.38 8.89 -1.13
C PHE A 28 -4.08 8.70 -1.90
N THR A 29 -3.28 9.77 -2.04
CA THR A 29 -1.98 9.71 -2.71
C THR A 29 -1.04 8.72 -2.01
N ILE A 30 -1.07 8.66 -0.67
CA ILE A 30 -0.31 7.68 0.11
C ILE A 30 -0.78 6.25 -0.19
N ILE A 31 -2.10 5.99 -0.15
CA ILE A 31 -2.65 4.65 -0.44
C ILE A 31 -2.28 4.20 -1.86
N PHE A 32 -2.39 5.09 -2.84
CA PHE A 32 -1.96 4.79 -4.20
C PHE A 32 -0.49 4.44 -4.31
N THR A 33 0.37 5.22 -3.64
CA THR A 33 1.82 4.97 -3.62
C THR A 33 2.12 3.59 -3.05
N ILE A 34 1.40 3.18 -2.00
CA ILE A 34 1.50 1.83 -1.41
C ILE A 34 1.07 0.75 -2.42
N ILE A 35 -0.04 0.96 -3.15
CA ILE A 35 -0.53 0.01 -4.17
C ILE A 35 0.46 -0.14 -5.34
N LEU A 36 1.10 0.97 -5.77
CA LEU A 36 2.07 0.97 -6.86
C LEU A 36 3.47 0.47 -6.47
N TYR A 37 3.86 0.58 -5.19
CA TYR A 37 5.21 0.27 -4.74
C TYR A 37 5.71 -1.11 -5.21
N PRO A 38 4.95 -2.21 -5.11
CA PRO A 38 5.43 -3.52 -5.55
C PRO A 38 5.62 -3.63 -7.06
N THR A 39 4.82 -2.94 -7.87
CA THR A 39 4.98 -2.90 -9.35
C THR A 39 6.18 -2.08 -9.78
N LEU A 40 6.49 -1.00 -9.07
CA LEU A 40 7.68 -0.19 -9.31
C LEU A 40 8.97 -0.93 -8.91
N VAL A 41 8.89 -1.84 -7.93
CA VAL A 41 10.01 -2.63 -7.41
C VAL A 41 10.29 -3.90 -8.25
N ILE A 42 9.34 -4.35 -9.08
CA ILE A 42 9.43 -5.61 -9.85
C ILE A 42 9.32 -5.33 -11.36
N THR A 43 10.21 -4.52 -11.93
CA THR A 43 10.52 -4.64 -13.36
C THR A 43 11.65 -5.66 -13.52
N LYS A 44 11.33 -6.95 -13.36
CA LYS A 44 12.29 -8.04 -13.53
C LYS A 44 12.04 -8.74 -14.86
N HIS A 45 12.94 -8.54 -15.82
CA HIS A 45 13.22 -9.60 -16.79
C HIS A 45 14.07 -10.65 -16.07
N SER A 46 13.43 -11.67 -15.48
CA SER A 46 14.16 -12.78 -14.86
C SER A 46 14.41 -13.85 -15.91
N TYR A 47 15.39 -13.61 -16.77
CA TYR A 47 15.92 -14.68 -17.61
C TYR A 47 16.59 -15.75 -16.73
N LYS A 48 16.38 -17.02 -17.07
CA LYS A 48 17.06 -18.18 -16.51
C LYS A 48 18.19 -18.62 -17.45
N LEU A 49 19.09 -19.44 -16.92
CA LEU A 49 20.17 -20.01 -17.72
C LEU A 49 19.57 -20.89 -18.83
N GLY A 50 19.93 -20.61 -20.08
CA GLY A 50 19.39 -21.34 -21.24
C GLY A 50 18.14 -20.73 -21.89
N ASP A 51 17.56 -19.67 -21.32
CA ASP A 51 16.48 -18.92 -21.99
C ASP A 51 17.01 -18.21 -23.25
N VAL A 52 16.15 -17.97 -24.22
CA VAL A 52 16.46 -17.19 -25.42
C VAL A 52 16.06 -15.73 -25.20
N ALA A 53 16.96 -14.80 -25.50
CA ALA A 53 16.68 -13.38 -25.38
C ALA A 53 15.60 -12.94 -26.40
N GLU A 54 14.48 -12.43 -25.90
CA GLU A 54 13.34 -11.96 -26.72
C GLU A 54 13.59 -10.62 -27.42
N ARG A 55 14.63 -9.87 -27.02
CA ARG A 55 14.99 -8.56 -27.57
C ARG A 55 16.42 -8.16 -27.21
N ASP A 56 16.95 -7.20 -27.93
CA ASP A 56 18.22 -6.55 -27.62
C ASP A 56 18.19 -5.82 -26.27
N ILE A 57 19.15 -6.10 -25.39
CA ILE A 57 19.30 -5.44 -24.07
C ILE A 57 20.67 -4.77 -23.99
N LYS A 58 20.68 -3.44 -24.01
CA LYS A 58 21.88 -2.61 -23.81
C LYS A 58 22.00 -2.17 -22.35
N ALA A 59 23.22 -1.93 -21.89
CA ALA A 59 23.50 -1.33 -20.59
C ALA A 59 22.91 0.09 -20.52
N PRO A 60 21.95 0.39 -19.63
CA PRO A 60 21.31 1.72 -19.57
C PRO A 60 22.21 2.79 -18.94
N LYS A 61 23.21 2.39 -18.15
CA LYS A 61 24.18 3.26 -17.48
C LYS A 61 25.48 2.50 -17.28
N ASP A 62 26.54 3.22 -16.93
CA ASP A 62 27.79 2.60 -16.51
C ASP A 62 27.56 1.79 -15.23
N PHE A 63 28.02 0.54 -15.21
CA PHE A 63 27.96 -0.31 -14.02
C PHE A 63 29.16 -1.24 -13.90
N PHE A 64 29.43 -1.71 -12.69
CA PHE A 64 30.61 -2.50 -12.37
C PHE A 64 30.23 -3.96 -12.12
N ILE A 65 31.06 -4.88 -12.60
CA ILE A 65 30.94 -6.32 -12.37
C ILE A 65 32.25 -6.82 -11.77
N GLU A 66 32.16 -7.67 -10.75
CA GLU A 66 33.33 -8.36 -10.20
C GLU A 66 33.95 -9.32 -11.23
N ASP A 67 35.22 -9.10 -11.53
CA ASP A 67 36.04 -10.06 -12.25
C ASP A 67 36.55 -11.10 -11.26
N LYS A 68 35.89 -12.26 -11.25
CA LYS A 68 36.21 -13.33 -10.30
C LYS A 68 37.58 -13.93 -10.56
N GLU A 69 37.98 -14.07 -11.83
CA GLU A 69 39.26 -14.67 -12.19
C GLU A 69 40.40 -13.75 -11.77
N ALA A 70 40.34 -12.46 -12.13
CA ALA A 70 41.34 -11.49 -11.72
C ALA A 70 41.37 -11.30 -10.19
N THR A 71 40.21 -11.34 -9.53
CA THR A 71 40.13 -11.24 -8.06
C THR A 71 40.74 -12.45 -7.38
N GLU A 72 40.49 -13.66 -7.88
CA GLU A 72 41.09 -14.89 -7.35
C GLU A 72 42.60 -14.96 -7.61
N GLU A 73 43.05 -14.53 -8.79
CA GLU A 73 44.47 -14.42 -9.12
C GLU A 73 45.18 -13.42 -8.20
N ASN A 74 44.58 -12.24 -7.97
CA ASN A 74 45.09 -11.27 -7.02
C ASN A 74 45.11 -11.84 -5.59
N ARG A 75 44.08 -12.59 -5.18
CA ARG A 75 44.08 -13.28 -3.87
C ARG A 75 45.23 -14.28 -3.76
N LYS A 76 45.45 -15.11 -4.78
CA LYS A 76 46.56 -16.07 -4.81
C LYS A 76 47.91 -15.37 -4.74
N GLY A 77 48.12 -14.33 -5.56
CA GLY A 77 49.37 -13.56 -5.58
C GLY A 77 49.67 -12.84 -4.26
N ILE A 78 48.65 -12.42 -3.50
CA ILE A 78 48.85 -11.84 -2.17
C ILE A 78 49.15 -12.92 -1.13
N VAL A 79 48.50 -14.09 -1.18
CA VAL A 79 48.75 -15.22 -0.28
C VAL A 79 50.19 -15.73 -0.41
N GLU A 80 50.73 -15.77 -1.63
CA GLU A 80 52.12 -16.19 -1.88
C GLU A 80 53.16 -15.23 -1.29
N LYS A 81 52.83 -13.93 -1.23
CA LYS A 81 53.68 -12.88 -0.65
C LYS A 81 53.68 -12.85 0.87
N VAL A 82 52.76 -13.56 1.54
CA VAL A 82 52.77 -13.66 3.01
C VAL A 82 54.00 -14.46 3.44
N LEU A 83 54.81 -13.85 4.30
CA LEU A 83 56.00 -14.48 4.89
C LEU A 83 55.57 -15.57 5.87
N THR A 84 56.25 -16.71 5.82
CA THR A 84 56.04 -17.81 6.77
C THR A 84 56.59 -17.44 8.14
N VAL A 85 55.85 -17.78 9.20
CA VAL A 85 56.25 -17.49 10.59
C VAL A 85 56.90 -18.71 11.20
N TYR A 86 58.10 -18.52 11.77
CA TYR A 86 58.83 -19.51 12.54
C TYR A 86 58.95 -19.05 13.98
N ASP A 87 58.60 -19.92 14.91
CA ASP A 87 58.71 -19.68 16.34
C ASP A 87 60.11 -20.05 16.81
N ASN A 88 60.78 -19.10 17.46
CA ASN A 88 62.09 -19.23 18.10
C ASN A 88 61.93 -19.31 19.62
N ASN A 89 62.41 -20.39 20.21
CA ASN A 89 62.50 -20.55 21.66
C ASN A 89 63.91 -20.17 22.13
N ALA A 90 64.18 -18.87 22.26
CA ALA A 90 65.50 -18.35 22.63
C ALA A 90 65.97 -18.83 24.01
N SER A 91 65.04 -19.04 24.96
CA SER A 91 65.37 -19.49 26.32
C SER A 91 65.68 -20.99 26.42
N LEU A 92 65.48 -21.77 25.35
CA LEU A 92 65.76 -23.21 25.37
C LEU A 92 67.25 -23.50 25.61
N ALA A 93 68.14 -22.70 25.01
CA ALA A 93 69.58 -22.83 25.20
C ALA A 93 69.98 -22.65 26.67
N GLU A 94 69.42 -21.62 27.33
CA GLU A 94 69.66 -21.34 28.75
C GLU A 94 69.06 -22.42 29.66
N LYS A 95 67.84 -22.89 29.35
CA LYS A 95 67.18 -23.98 30.08
C LYS A 95 68.00 -25.28 30.03
N LEU A 96 68.48 -25.68 28.85
CA LEU A 96 69.30 -26.89 28.69
C LEU A 96 70.68 -26.72 29.35
N SER A 97 71.31 -25.55 29.23
CA SER A 97 72.58 -25.26 29.92
C SER A 97 72.44 -25.34 31.44
N ARG A 98 71.36 -24.78 31.99
CA ARG A 98 71.04 -24.87 33.42
C ARG A 98 70.73 -26.30 33.86
N GLN A 99 70.09 -27.11 33.01
CA GLN A 99 69.86 -28.53 33.29
C GLN A 99 71.18 -29.30 33.41
N VAL A 100 72.14 -29.07 32.51
CA VAL A 100 73.49 -29.65 32.58
C VAL A 100 74.19 -29.25 33.88
N GLU A 101 74.22 -27.95 34.20
CA GLU A 101 74.84 -27.45 35.43
C GLU A 101 74.21 -28.02 36.70
N GLN A 102 72.88 -28.14 36.75
CA GLN A 102 72.16 -28.74 37.88
C GLN A 102 72.45 -30.24 38.01
N ALA A 103 72.49 -30.97 36.89
CA ALA A 103 72.78 -32.40 36.89
C ALA A 103 74.20 -32.69 37.40
N PHE A 104 75.18 -31.87 36.98
CA PHE A 104 76.56 -31.98 37.43
C PHE A 104 76.74 -31.53 38.89
N THR A 105 76.07 -30.44 39.31
CA THR A 105 76.18 -29.91 40.68
C THR A 105 75.62 -30.91 41.71
N LYS A 106 74.44 -31.50 41.46
CA LYS A 106 73.81 -32.46 42.39
C LYS A 106 74.72 -33.67 42.67
N LEU A 107 75.40 -34.20 41.65
CA LEU A 107 76.32 -35.32 41.82
C LEU A 107 77.67 -34.89 42.40
N ARG A 108 78.12 -33.67 42.13
CA ARG A 108 79.33 -33.11 42.73
C ARG A 108 79.19 -32.91 44.24
N GLU A 109 78.08 -32.33 44.70
CA GLU A 109 77.79 -32.14 46.13
C GLU A 109 77.86 -33.47 46.90
N ILE A 110 77.29 -34.54 46.32
CA ILE A 110 77.36 -35.90 46.90
C ILE A 110 78.81 -36.42 46.92
N SER A 111 79.61 -36.11 45.88
CA SER A 111 81.03 -36.49 45.82
C SER A 111 81.90 -35.72 46.83
N GLU A 112 81.57 -34.46 47.13
CA GLU A 112 82.31 -33.58 48.05
C GLU A 112 81.95 -33.85 49.52
N VAL A 113 80.67 -34.08 49.85
CA VAL A 113 80.19 -34.47 51.19
C VAL A 113 80.84 -35.77 51.68
N TYR A 114 81.18 -36.69 50.77
CA TYR A 114 81.92 -37.91 51.12
C TYR A 114 83.42 -37.69 51.32
N LYS A 115 84.00 -36.65 50.70
CA LYS A 115 85.42 -36.30 50.84
C LYS A 115 85.70 -35.67 52.21
N GLU A 116 84.81 -34.80 52.69
CA GLU A 116 84.89 -34.26 54.07
C GLU A 116 84.72 -35.33 55.16
N ASN A 117 84.01 -36.42 54.87
CA ASN A 117 83.83 -37.54 55.79
C ASN A 117 85.00 -38.56 55.75
N GLN A 118 85.86 -38.54 54.73
CA GLN A 118 87.09 -39.37 54.66
C GLN A 118 88.32 -38.69 55.28
N ASP A 119 88.39 -37.35 55.33
CA ASP A 119 89.52 -36.61 55.92
C ASP A 119 89.48 -36.53 57.47
N LYS A 120 88.49 -37.14 58.14
CA LYS A 120 88.36 -37.16 59.62
C LYS A 120 88.66 -38.49 60.30
N THR A 121 89.17 -39.50 59.61
CA THR A 121 89.60 -40.75 60.26
C THR A 121 90.93 -41.26 59.72
N SER A 122 91.96 -41.15 60.56
CA SER A 122 93.23 -41.89 60.46
C SER A 122 93.61 -42.43 61.84
N PRO A 123 94.45 -43.49 61.90
CA PRO A 123 94.23 -44.64 62.79
C PRO A 123 95.10 -44.63 64.05
N ASN A 124 94.49 -44.99 65.19
CA ASN A 124 95.01 -45.86 66.28
C ASN A 124 94.24 -45.59 67.58
N GLU A 125 93.50 -46.60 68.07
CA GLU A 125 93.72 -47.20 69.40
C GLU A 125 92.71 -48.33 69.67
N GLU A 126 93.13 -49.23 70.55
CA GLU A 126 92.75 -50.62 70.68
C GLU A 126 91.58 -50.92 71.66
N ILE A 127 90.82 -51.97 71.33
CA ILE A 127 90.18 -53.00 72.18
C ILE A 127 89.02 -52.59 73.13
N LYS A 128 87.84 -53.23 72.96
CA LYS A 128 87.33 -54.31 73.85
C LYS A 128 86.02 -54.95 73.35
N ILE A 129 86.04 -56.27 73.36
CA ILE A 129 84.94 -57.22 73.17
C ILE A 129 83.99 -57.14 74.38
N ASN A 130 82.68 -57.26 74.16
CA ASN A 130 81.81 -58.20 74.90
C ASN A 130 80.40 -58.33 74.27
N SER A 131 80.10 -59.59 73.91
CA SER A 131 78.81 -60.31 73.93
C SER A 131 77.51 -59.54 74.18
N ASP A 132 76.60 -59.50 73.21
CA ASP A 132 75.51 -60.48 73.08
C ASP A 132 74.71 -60.26 71.77
N GLY A 133 74.07 -61.31 71.26
CA GLY A 133 73.79 -61.50 69.84
C GLY A 133 72.73 -60.61 69.16
N THR A 134 73.08 -60.12 67.96
CA THR A 134 72.31 -60.25 66.68
C THR A 134 73.08 -59.53 65.56
N ASN A 135 73.89 -60.26 64.78
CA ASN A 135 74.61 -59.69 63.63
C ASN A 135 73.70 -59.65 62.39
N LYS A 136 73.19 -58.45 62.05
CA LYS A 136 72.90 -58.06 60.67
C LYS A 136 74.14 -57.37 60.13
N GLU A 137 74.85 -58.01 59.20
CA GLU A 137 75.95 -57.37 58.46
C GLU A 137 75.40 -56.21 57.62
N ILE A 138 75.70 -54.98 58.01
CA ILE A 138 75.56 -53.79 57.16
C ILE A 138 76.91 -53.62 56.45
N LYS A 139 77.01 -54.11 55.20
CA LYS A 139 78.10 -53.72 54.30
C LYS A 139 77.97 -52.21 54.03
N SER A 140 78.94 -51.42 54.47
CA SER A 140 79.10 -50.05 54.00
C SER A 140 79.39 -50.08 52.49
N LEU A 141 78.44 -49.59 51.67
CA LEU A 141 78.67 -49.47 50.22
C LEU A 141 79.79 -48.45 49.96
N SER A 142 80.64 -48.78 48.98
CA SER A 142 81.67 -47.88 48.44
C SER A 142 81.04 -46.68 47.74
N LEU A 143 81.71 -45.51 47.78
CA LEU A 143 81.28 -44.26 47.12
C LEU A 143 80.91 -44.47 45.64
N ASN A 144 81.66 -45.32 44.93
CA ASN A 144 81.43 -45.61 43.53
C ASN A 144 80.12 -46.39 43.29
N ASP A 145 79.73 -47.30 44.20
CA ASP A 145 78.51 -48.09 44.05
C ASP A 145 77.25 -47.23 44.21
N GLN A 146 77.30 -46.19 45.07
CA GLN A 146 76.21 -45.22 45.23
C GLN A 146 76.12 -44.27 44.04
N LEU A 147 77.25 -43.81 43.48
CA LEU A 147 77.23 -42.97 42.27
C LEU A 147 76.73 -43.73 41.03
N ILE A 148 77.00 -45.04 40.94
CA ILE A 148 76.46 -45.93 39.89
C ILE A 148 74.93 -46.06 40.02
N GLN A 149 74.38 -46.18 41.22
CA GLN A 149 72.92 -46.23 41.44
C GLN A 149 72.19 -44.93 41.06
N LEU A 150 72.89 -43.79 41.07
CA LEU A 150 72.32 -42.49 40.70
C LEU A 150 72.36 -42.20 39.19
N LYS A 151 72.88 -43.13 38.38
CA LYS A 151 72.95 -43.01 36.92
C LYS A 151 71.58 -42.73 36.30
N GLU A 152 70.55 -43.47 36.69
CA GLU A 152 69.19 -43.29 36.15
C GLU A 152 68.64 -41.89 36.45
N SER A 153 68.85 -41.36 37.66
CA SER A 153 68.42 -39.99 38.02
C SER A 153 69.18 -38.91 37.23
N PHE A 154 70.46 -39.17 36.89
CA PHE A 154 71.25 -38.28 36.04
C PHE A 154 70.77 -38.29 34.59
N GLU A 155 70.51 -39.47 34.04
CA GLU A 155 69.96 -39.64 32.69
C GLU A 155 68.58 -38.99 32.56
N GLU A 156 67.72 -39.13 33.56
CA GLU A 156 66.42 -38.44 33.62
C GLU A 156 66.58 -36.91 33.62
N LYS A 157 67.56 -36.38 34.37
CA LYS A 157 67.77 -34.93 34.47
C LYS A 157 68.41 -34.33 33.23
N ILE A 158 69.30 -35.06 32.55
CA ILE A 158 69.98 -34.61 31.33
C ILE A 158 69.20 -34.94 30.04
N GLY A 159 68.21 -35.84 30.13
CA GLY A 159 67.25 -36.14 29.08
C GLY A 159 67.74 -37.14 28.02
N PHE A 160 68.86 -37.84 28.23
CA PHE A 160 69.35 -38.88 27.33
C PHE A 160 70.18 -39.94 28.07
N THR A 161 70.31 -41.13 27.46
CA THR A 161 71.08 -42.25 28.02
C THR A 161 72.58 -42.10 27.80
N VAL A 162 73.35 -42.36 28.86
CA VAL A 162 74.81 -42.24 28.91
C VAL A 162 75.40 -43.66 28.97
N THR A 163 76.43 -43.93 28.16
CA THR A 163 77.10 -45.24 28.19
C THR A 163 77.83 -45.43 29.51
N ASP A 164 77.99 -46.67 29.97
CA ASP A 164 78.65 -46.98 31.24
C ASP A 164 80.08 -46.41 31.27
N ASP A 165 80.82 -46.52 30.16
CA ASP A 165 82.17 -45.95 30.01
C ASP A 165 82.19 -44.42 30.16
N ALA A 166 81.21 -43.72 29.57
CA ALA A 166 81.10 -42.27 29.65
C ALA A 166 80.72 -41.80 31.06
N TYR A 167 79.84 -42.54 31.74
CA TYR A 167 79.42 -42.24 33.10
C TYR A 167 80.55 -42.51 34.11
N ASN A 168 81.31 -43.60 33.94
CA ASN A 168 82.50 -43.89 34.75
C ASN A 168 83.58 -42.81 34.59
N LEU A 169 83.70 -42.22 33.40
CA LEU A 169 84.62 -41.11 33.14
C LEU A 169 84.18 -39.82 33.86
N LEU A 170 82.87 -39.55 33.96
CA LEU A 170 82.32 -38.46 34.77
C LEU A 170 82.57 -38.66 36.28
N ILE A 171 82.47 -39.91 36.77
CA ILE A 171 82.80 -40.26 38.16
C ILE A 171 84.29 -40.00 38.44
N LYS A 172 85.18 -40.44 37.53
CA LYS A 172 86.63 -40.23 37.64
C LYS A 172 86.99 -38.74 37.71
N GLU A 173 86.31 -37.93 36.91
CA GLU A 173 86.50 -36.47 36.82
C GLU A 173 85.67 -35.68 37.83
N LYS A 174 85.00 -36.38 38.77
CA LYS A 174 84.21 -35.82 39.88
C LYS A 174 83.20 -34.76 39.43
N PHE A 175 82.59 -34.95 38.25
CA PHE A 175 81.62 -34.01 37.69
C PHE A 175 82.13 -32.56 37.69
N SER A 176 83.34 -32.32 37.18
CA SER A 176 84.04 -31.03 37.26
C SER A 176 83.23 -29.84 36.73
N ILE A 177 83.40 -28.67 37.36
CA ILE A 177 82.70 -27.44 36.96
C ILE A 177 83.13 -26.96 35.57
N ASN A 178 84.40 -27.16 35.24
CA ASN A 178 84.95 -26.78 33.96
C ASN A 178 84.31 -27.58 32.82
N LEU A 179 84.08 -28.88 32.99
CA LEU A 179 83.43 -29.71 31.98
C LEU A 179 81.96 -29.32 31.77
N ALA A 180 81.22 -29.08 32.85
CA ALA A 180 79.84 -28.60 32.77
C ALA A 180 79.76 -27.25 32.03
N ASN A 181 80.63 -26.29 32.39
CA ASN A 181 80.68 -24.97 31.76
C ASN A 181 81.06 -25.05 30.28
N LEU A 182 81.95 -25.96 29.88
CA LEU A 182 82.32 -26.17 28.49
C LEU A 182 81.16 -26.75 27.68
N ILE A 183 80.45 -27.75 28.23
CA ILE A 183 79.26 -28.33 27.59
C ILE A 183 78.18 -27.25 27.44
N SER A 184 77.88 -26.50 28.50
CA SER A 184 76.90 -25.39 28.47
C SER A 184 77.29 -24.30 27.48
N LYS A 185 78.57 -23.90 27.41
CA LYS A 185 79.04 -22.86 26.51
C LYS A 185 78.92 -23.28 25.03
N ILE A 186 79.40 -24.47 24.68
CA ILE A 186 79.32 -24.98 23.31
C ILE A 186 77.85 -25.19 22.89
N LEU A 187 77.01 -25.69 23.82
CA LEU A 187 75.58 -25.83 23.58
C LEU A 187 74.91 -24.48 23.32
N SER A 188 75.19 -23.47 24.15
CA SER A 188 74.65 -22.13 24.01
C SER A 188 75.08 -21.48 22.69
N ASP A 189 76.36 -21.54 22.32
CA ASP A 189 76.87 -20.97 21.06
C ASP A 189 76.18 -21.55 19.81
N ILE A 190 75.89 -22.86 19.82
CA ILE A 190 75.21 -23.54 18.71
C ILE A 190 73.73 -23.20 18.66
N MET A 191 73.06 -23.19 19.82
CA MET A 191 71.64 -22.94 19.90
C MET A 191 71.29 -21.46 19.69
N ASN A 192 72.16 -20.53 20.08
CA ASN A 192 71.99 -19.09 19.84
C ASN A 192 72.06 -18.74 18.35
N ASN A 193 72.82 -19.50 17.55
CA ASN A 193 72.80 -19.35 16.10
C ASN A 193 71.50 -19.89 15.46
N GLY A 194 70.76 -20.73 16.18
CA GLY A 194 69.46 -21.28 15.79
C GLY A 194 69.56 -22.63 15.07
N VAL A 195 68.79 -23.60 15.57
CA VAL A 195 68.67 -24.96 15.04
C VAL A 195 67.24 -25.19 14.59
N VAL A 196 67.07 -25.46 13.30
CA VAL A 196 65.78 -25.62 12.65
C VAL A 196 65.50 -27.10 12.44
N ILE A 197 64.25 -27.54 12.64
CA ILE A 197 63.86 -28.95 12.47
C ILE A 197 64.18 -29.46 11.05
N ASN A 198 63.80 -28.71 10.02
CA ASN A 198 64.03 -29.06 8.63
C ASN A 198 64.57 -27.86 7.86
N LYS A 199 65.87 -27.90 7.56
CA LYS A 199 66.57 -26.84 6.84
C LYS A 199 66.12 -26.74 5.38
N ASP A 200 65.77 -27.84 4.74
CA ASP A 200 65.34 -27.84 3.33
C ASP A 200 64.01 -27.11 3.14
N ILE A 201 63.05 -27.31 4.07
CA ILE A 201 61.78 -26.58 4.07
C ILE A 201 62.02 -25.09 4.29
N LEU A 202 62.89 -24.73 5.23
CA LEU A 202 63.24 -23.32 5.48
C LEU A 202 63.87 -22.66 4.25
N LEU A 203 64.78 -23.35 3.57
CA LEU A 203 65.48 -22.78 2.42
C LEU A 203 64.57 -22.55 1.20
N LYS A 204 63.41 -23.20 1.11
CA LYS A 204 62.40 -22.87 0.07
C LYS A 204 61.87 -21.44 0.19
N GLU A 205 61.95 -20.85 1.39
CA GLU A 205 61.49 -19.49 1.66
C GLU A 205 62.61 -18.45 1.47
N SER A 206 63.80 -18.85 0.97
CA SER A 206 64.97 -17.96 0.82
C SER A 206 64.71 -16.75 -0.08
N ASP A 207 63.82 -16.89 -1.07
CA ASP A 207 63.54 -15.83 -2.05
C ASP A 207 62.75 -14.66 -1.45
N LYS A 208 61.97 -14.89 -0.39
CA LYS A 208 61.14 -13.86 0.27
C LYS A 208 61.49 -13.60 1.74
N GLY A 209 62.22 -14.50 2.39
CA GLY A 209 62.55 -14.45 3.81
C GLY A 209 61.43 -15.00 4.71
N ILE A 210 61.70 -15.07 6.01
CA ILE A 210 60.76 -15.56 7.02
C ILE A 210 60.56 -14.51 8.12
N ILE A 211 59.48 -14.66 8.89
CA ILE A 211 59.33 -13.97 10.17
C ILE A 211 59.78 -14.91 11.26
N LEU A 212 60.83 -14.54 11.98
CA LEU A 212 61.26 -15.21 13.20
C LEU A 212 60.57 -14.53 14.39
N ARG A 213 59.72 -15.29 15.08
CA ARG A 213 58.92 -14.83 16.22
C ARG A 213 59.46 -15.45 17.49
N ASP A 214 59.85 -14.63 18.45
CA ASP A 214 60.24 -15.14 19.77
C ASP A 214 59.01 -15.58 20.56
N VAL A 215 59.00 -16.81 21.09
CA VAL A 215 57.82 -17.40 21.74
C VAL A 215 57.46 -16.71 23.06
N GLU A 216 58.46 -16.22 23.80
CA GLU A 216 58.24 -15.63 25.13
C GLU A 216 57.90 -14.15 25.05
N THR A 217 58.67 -13.38 24.28
CA THR A 217 58.52 -11.94 24.14
C THR A 217 57.51 -11.55 23.07
N LYS A 218 57.15 -12.47 22.17
CA LYS A 218 56.32 -12.24 20.97
C LYS A 218 56.90 -11.17 20.03
N THR A 219 58.19 -10.89 20.13
CA THR A 219 58.89 -9.99 19.21
C THR A 219 59.10 -10.68 17.86
N GLU A 220 59.02 -9.91 16.77
CA GLU A 220 59.07 -10.44 15.41
C GLU A 220 60.18 -9.73 14.62
N GLN A 221 60.98 -10.51 13.91
CA GLN A 221 62.02 -10.01 13.03
C GLN A 221 61.95 -10.71 11.67
N VAL A 222 62.14 -9.94 10.59
CA VAL A 222 62.19 -10.51 9.24
C VAL A 222 63.63 -10.91 8.93
N ILE A 223 63.84 -12.18 8.61
CA ILE A 223 65.15 -12.75 8.31
C ILE A 223 65.19 -13.19 6.85
N TYR A 224 66.15 -12.66 6.10
CA TYR A 224 66.38 -13.01 4.69
C TYR A 224 67.53 -14.01 4.52
N ASN A 225 68.55 -13.95 5.37
CA ASN A 225 69.67 -14.88 5.31
C ASN A 225 69.34 -16.16 6.10
N LEU A 226 68.68 -17.12 5.45
CA LEU A 226 68.26 -18.36 6.08
C LEU A 226 69.38 -19.41 6.18
N LYS A 227 70.51 -19.19 5.48
CA LYS A 227 71.64 -20.13 5.45
C LYS A 227 72.41 -20.18 6.76
N SER A 228 72.33 -19.12 7.57
CA SER A 228 73.00 -19.03 8.87
C SER A 228 72.48 -20.07 9.87
N PHE A 229 71.20 -20.43 9.82
CA PHE A 229 70.61 -21.42 10.73
C PHE A 229 71.13 -22.83 10.44
N TYR A 230 71.29 -23.63 11.49
CA TYR A 230 71.75 -25.01 11.38
C TYR A 230 70.59 -25.98 11.23
N GLY A 231 70.75 -26.98 10.36
CA GLY A 231 69.92 -28.20 10.43
C GLY A 231 70.41 -29.12 11.55
N PRO A 232 69.65 -30.15 11.95
CA PRO A 232 70.01 -30.99 13.11
C PRO A 232 71.38 -31.68 12.94
N ASP A 233 71.67 -32.24 11.76
CA ASP A 233 72.96 -32.91 11.50
C ASP A 233 74.11 -31.93 11.31
N GLN A 234 73.81 -30.76 10.74
CA GLN A 234 74.78 -29.67 10.63
C GLN A 234 75.18 -29.16 12.01
N ALA A 235 74.20 -28.92 12.89
CA ALA A 235 74.43 -28.47 14.26
C ALA A 235 75.35 -29.45 15.01
N LYS A 236 75.08 -30.77 14.90
CA LYS A 236 75.94 -31.82 15.47
C LYS A 236 77.38 -31.77 14.93
N THR A 237 77.55 -31.50 13.64
CA THR A 237 78.88 -31.36 13.02
C THR A 237 79.60 -30.12 13.53
N MET A 238 78.88 -29.00 13.68
CA MET A 238 79.42 -27.72 14.16
C MET A 238 79.88 -27.79 15.63
N VAL A 239 79.39 -28.73 16.44
CA VAL A 239 79.89 -28.98 17.80
C VAL A 239 81.41 -29.15 17.84
N ARG A 240 81.97 -29.95 16.93
CA ARG A 240 83.42 -30.19 16.90
C ARG A 240 84.19 -28.96 16.44
N ILE A 241 83.63 -28.19 15.51
CA ILE A 241 84.30 -27.02 14.91
C ILE A 241 84.29 -25.84 15.89
N ILE A 242 83.15 -25.53 16.49
CA ILE A 242 83.00 -24.43 17.46
C ILE A 242 83.65 -24.80 18.80
N GLY A 243 83.61 -26.08 19.18
CA GLY A 243 84.26 -26.57 20.40
C GLY A 243 85.79 -26.64 20.32
N GLN A 244 86.38 -26.79 19.13
CA GLN A 244 87.84 -26.95 18.96
C GLN A 244 88.71 -25.91 19.69
N PRO A 245 88.46 -24.58 19.58
CA PRO A 245 89.23 -23.57 20.33
C PRO A 245 89.04 -23.65 21.85
N LEU A 246 87.87 -24.13 22.31
CA LEU A 246 87.53 -24.26 23.73
C LEU A 246 88.07 -25.58 24.35
N LEU A 247 88.45 -26.55 23.51
CA LEU A 247 88.81 -27.91 23.90
C LEU A 247 90.30 -28.24 23.65
N LYS A 248 91.13 -27.24 23.31
CA LYS A 248 92.51 -27.41 22.83
C LYS A 248 93.48 -28.03 23.85
N ASP A 249 93.26 -27.79 25.14
CA ASP A 249 94.18 -28.19 26.23
C ASP A 249 93.58 -29.29 27.14
N ILE A 250 92.64 -30.10 26.61
CA ILE A 250 91.88 -31.10 27.37
C ILE A 250 92.20 -32.51 26.86
N ASN A 251 92.14 -33.51 27.75
CA ASN A 251 92.31 -34.92 27.40
C ASN A 251 91.32 -35.35 26.29
N TYR A 252 91.79 -36.12 25.32
CA TYR A 252 91.02 -36.60 24.17
C TYR A 252 89.71 -37.31 24.57
N ASP A 253 89.72 -38.08 25.65
CA ASP A 253 88.52 -38.78 26.14
C ASP A 253 87.45 -37.80 26.66
N LEU A 254 87.89 -36.72 27.33
CA LEU A 254 87.04 -35.65 27.83
C LEU A 254 86.47 -34.79 26.70
N VAL A 255 87.26 -34.55 25.65
CA VAL A 255 86.81 -33.85 24.43
C VAL A 255 85.69 -34.63 23.75
N ASN A 256 85.87 -35.94 23.56
CA ASN A 256 84.84 -36.79 22.96
C ASN A 256 83.58 -36.89 23.82
N LEU A 257 83.74 -36.94 25.15
CA LEU A 257 82.62 -36.91 26.08
C LEU A 257 81.82 -35.60 25.94
N ALA A 258 82.49 -34.45 26.01
CA ALA A 258 81.84 -33.14 25.88
C ALA A 258 81.13 -32.98 24.53
N VAL A 259 81.78 -33.36 23.42
CA VAL A 259 81.18 -33.32 22.08
C VAL A 259 79.94 -34.23 22.01
N THR A 260 80.03 -35.46 22.53
CA THR A 260 78.91 -36.41 22.51
C THR A 260 77.73 -35.90 23.33
N PHE A 261 77.99 -35.29 24.49
CA PHE A 261 76.97 -34.70 25.34
C PHE A 261 76.27 -33.55 24.63
N VAL A 262 77.01 -32.60 24.07
CA VAL A 262 76.41 -31.48 23.33
C VAL A 262 75.63 -31.98 22.10
N GLN A 263 76.16 -32.95 21.34
CA GLN A 263 75.46 -33.52 20.17
C GLN A 263 74.13 -34.19 20.52
N LYS A 264 74.01 -34.79 21.72
CA LYS A 264 72.76 -35.38 22.22
C LYS A 264 71.81 -34.35 22.83
N LEU A 265 72.34 -33.24 23.35
CA LEU A 265 71.56 -32.16 23.96
C LEU A 265 70.96 -31.19 22.94
N ILE A 266 71.55 -31.05 21.75
CA ILE A 266 71.03 -30.15 20.72
C ILE A 266 69.61 -30.56 20.34
N GLN A 267 68.68 -29.63 20.57
CA GLN A 267 67.29 -29.73 20.13
C GLN A 267 66.98 -28.55 19.20
N PRO A 268 66.09 -28.74 18.20
CA PRO A 268 65.62 -27.64 17.37
C PRO A 268 64.88 -26.59 18.21
N ASN A 269 65.37 -25.35 18.20
CA ASN A 269 64.74 -24.21 18.87
C ASN A 269 63.97 -23.30 17.91
N ILE A 270 64.07 -23.54 16.60
CA ILE A 270 63.30 -22.83 15.57
C ILE A 270 62.36 -23.81 14.87
N THR A 271 61.07 -23.52 14.92
CA THR A 271 60.01 -24.41 14.42
C THR A 271 58.99 -23.64 13.57
N LEU A 272 58.42 -24.27 12.54
CA LEU A 272 57.44 -23.61 11.67
C LEU A 272 56.10 -23.46 12.39
N ASN A 273 55.60 -22.23 12.51
CA ASN A 273 54.27 -21.95 13.04
C ASN A 273 53.25 -21.91 11.89
N THR A 274 52.68 -23.07 11.59
CA THR A 274 51.66 -23.22 10.53
C THR A 274 50.38 -22.46 10.85
N ASN A 275 49.93 -22.47 12.11
CA ASN A 275 48.68 -21.81 12.51
C ASN A 275 48.74 -20.30 12.31
N GLU A 276 49.79 -19.64 12.82
CA GLU A 276 49.96 -18.18 12.67
C GLU A 276 50.15 -17.80 11.20
N THR A 277 50.90 -18.62 10.43
CA THR A 277 51.08 -18.40 8.99
C THR A 277 49.75 -18.48 8.23
N GLU A 278 48.91 -19.47 8.51
CA GLU A 278 47.60 -19.62 7.86
C GLU A 278 46.61 -18.52 8.30
N GLU A 279 46.63 -18.10 9.56
CA GLU A 279 45.84 -16.95 10.00
C GLU A 279 46.23 -15.66 9.29
N ARG A 280 47.53 -15.41 9.09
CA ARG A 280 48.00 -14.23 8.34
C ARG A 280 47.57 -14.27 6.89
N LYS A 281 47.62 -15.44 6.25
CA LYS A 281 47.07 -15.62 4.88
C LYS A 281 45.59 -15.27 4.83
N LYS A 282 44.78 -15.75 5.79
CA LYS A 282 43.34 -15.40 5.87
C LYS A 282 43.12 -13.91 6.05
N ARG A 283 43.78 -13.27 7.02
CA ARG A 283 43.66 -11.82 7.26
C ARG A 283 44.12 -10.98 6.07
N ALA A 284 45.11 -11.46 5.30
CA ALA A 284 45.56 -10.80 4.08
C ALA A 284 44.48 -10.87 2.98
N VAL A 285 43.83 -12.03 2.80
CA VAL A 285 42.75 -12.24 1.82
C VAL A 285 41.51 -11.40 2.15
N GLU A 286 41.13 -11.30 3.42
CA GLU A 286 39.96 -10.53 3.87
C GLU A 286 40.08 -9.02 3.57
N LYS A 287 41.30 -8.49 3.50
CA LYS A 287 41.55 -7.08 3.18
C LYS A 287 41.49 -6.77 1.68
N ILE A 288 41.42 -7.78 0.82
CA ILE A 288 41.44 -7.60 -0.64
C ILE A 288 40.04 -7.22 -1.12
N LYS A 289 39.94 -6.01 -1.68
CA LYS A 289 38.74 -5.56 -2.39
C LYS A 289 38.63 -6.29 -3.73
N PRO A 290 37.42 -6.69 -4.16
CA PRO A 290 37.23 -7.33 -5.46
C PRO A 290 37.63 -6.39 -6.60
N ILE A 291 38.23 -6.95 -7.65
CA ILE A 291 38.57 -6.22 -8.88
C ILE A 291 37.29 -6.08 -9.71
N LEU A 292 36.96 -4.84 -10.07
CA LEU A 292 35.72 -4.50 -10.76
C LEU A 292 36.00 -4.15 -12.23
N TYR A 293 35.37 -4.87 -13.15
CA TYR A 293 35.29 -4.53 -14.57
C TYR A 293 34.14 -3.56 -14.83
N LYS A 294 34.39 -2.47 -15.58
CA LYS A 294 33.39 -1.45 -15.89
C LYS A 294 32.71 -1.74 -17.24
N ILE A 295 31.40 -1.94 -17.21
CA ILE A 295 30.54 -1.94 -18.40
C ILE A 295 30.09 -0.51 -18.69
N LYS A 296 30.22 -0.07 -19.93
CA LYS A 296 29.81 1.29 -20.35
C LYS A 296 28.33 1.33 -20.73
N ALA A 297 27.69 2.47 -20.49
CA ALA A 297 26.37 2.76 -21.01
C ALA A 297 26.33 2.57 -22.54
N GLY A 298 25.31 1.89 -23.04
CA GLY A 298 25.15 1.54 -24.44
C GLY A 298 25.83 0.24 -24.88
N GLU A 299 26.66 -0.38 -24.02
CA GLU A 299 27.26 -1.69 -24.32
C GLU A 299 26.18 -2.77 -24.44
N MET A 300 26.32 -3.64 -25.45
CA MET A 300 25.37 -4.71 -25.72
C MET A 300 25.51 -5.83 -24.67
N LEU A 301 24.46 -6.10 -23.89
CA LEU A 301 24.46 -7.17 -22.89
C LEU A 301 23.94 -8.49 -23.47
N LEU A 302 22.84 -8.42 -24.24
CA LEU A 302 22.18 -9.55 -24.91
C LEU A 302 21.63 -9.11 -26.26
N ARG A 303 21.82 -9.91 -27.30
CA ARG A 303 21.13 -9.71 -28.58
C ARG A 303 19.89 -10.58 -28.67
N GLU A 304 18.88 -10.10 -29.38
CA GLU A 304 17.70 -10.90 -29.70
C GLU A 304 18.09 -12.23 -30.35
N GLY A 305 17.51 -13.33 -29.86
CA GLY A 305 17.81 -14.69 -30.32
C GLY A 305 19.03 -15.36 -29.68
N GLU A 306 19.82 -14.66 -28.85
CA GLU A 306 20.95 -15.29 -28.14
C GLU A 306 20.48 -16.14 -26.95
N ILE A 307 21.12 -17.30 -26.77
CA ILE A 307 20.91 -18.17 -25.61
C ILE A 307 21.70 -17.62 -24.41
N ILE A 308 21.01 -17.47 -23.29
CA ILE A 308 21.55 -16.79 -22.11
C ILE A 308 22.57 -17.68 -21.39
N ASN A 309 23.83 -17.25 -21.46
CA ASN A 309 24.95 -17.90 -20.81
C ASN A 309 25.15 -17.41 -19.37
N LYS A 310 26.03 -18.09 -18.61
CA LYS A 310 26.31 -17.75 -17.19
C LYS A 310 26.81 -16.31 -17.01
N VAL A 311 27.61 -15.82 -17.96
CA VAL A 311 28.19 -14.46 -17.92
C VAL A 311 27.13 -13.40 -18.12
N GLN A 312 26.28 -13.53 -19.15
CA GLN A 312 25.16 -12.63 -19.44
C GLN A 312 24.16 -12.60 -18.28
N LEU A 313 23.86 -13.76 -17.68
CA LEU A 313 23.03 -13.83 -16.49
C LEU A 313 23.64 -13.08 -15.29
N LEU A 314 24.95 -13.16 -15.11
CA LEU A 314 25.69 -12.38 -14.11
C LEU A 314 25.65 -10.87 -14.41
N LYS A 315 25.80 -10.46 -15.67
CA LYS A 315 25.66 -9.05 -16.09
C LYS A 315 24.26 -8.52 -15.77
N LEU A 316 23.21 -9.28 -16.11
CA LEU A 316 21.83 -8.94 -15.81
C LEU A 316 21.54 -8.87 -14.31
N LYS A 317 22.03 -9.83 -13.52
CA LYS A 317 21.85 -9.83 -12.07
C LYS A 317 22.52 -8.63 -11.41
N ASN A 318 23.73 -8.26 -11.83
CA ASN A 318 24.43 -7.08 -11.32
C ASN A 318 23.77 -5.76 -11.73
N LEU A 319 23.23 -5.70 -12.96
CA LEU A 319 22.41 -4.57 -13.40
C LEU A 319 21.16 -4.41 -12.50
N GLN A 320 20.51 -5.52 -12.15
CA GLN A 320 19.36 -5.53 -11.24
C GLN A 320 19.74 -5.10 -9.81
N THR A 321 20.85 -5.60 -9.25
CA THR A 321 21.26 -5.26 -7.88
C THR A 321 21.78 -3.83 -7.73
N GLN A 322 22.34 -3.22 -8.78
CA GLN A 322 22.73 -1.80 -8.80
C GLN A 322 21.59 -0.83 -9.16
N THR A 323 20.36 -1.35 -9.37
CA THR A 323 19.18 -0.50 -9.46
C THR A 323 18.77 -0.11 -8.04
N ASN A 324 19.33 1.01 -7.55
CA ASN A 324 19.24 1.47 -6.16
C ASN A 324 17.80 1.58 -5.64
N LYS A 325 17.60 1.17 -4.37
CA LYS A 325 16.37 1.44 -3.58
C LYS A 325 15.99 2.93 -3.61
N GLU A 326 16.97 3.82 -3.66
CA GLU A 326 16.77 5.28 -3.76
C GLU A 326 16.13 5.70 -5.09
N HIS A 327 16.53 5.11 -6.21
CA HIS A 327 15.92 5.37 -7.51
C HIS A 327 14.48 4.85 -7.56
N MET A 328 14.21 3.72 -6.88
CA MET A 328 12.85 3.17 -6.75
C MET A 328 11.95 4.06 -5.88
N LEU A 329 12.48 4.62 -4.79
CA LEU A 329 11.78 5.61 -3.96
C LEU A 329 11.53 6.91 -4.74
N ALA A 330 12.47 7.37 -5.56
CA ALA A 330 12.29 8.56 -6.38
C ALA A 330 11.17 8.37 -7.44
N ILE A 331 11.10 7.20 -8.09
CA ILE A 331 10.02 6.89 -9.04
C ILE A 331 8.67 6.83 -8.34
N SER A 332 8.58 6.22 -7.14
CA SER A 332 7.32 6.16 -6.40
C SER A 332 6.85 7.54 -5.94
N ILE A 333 7.75 8.39 -5.47
CA ILE A 333 7.48 9.79 -5.14
C ILE A 333 7.02 10.56 -6.39
N GLY A 334 7.70 10.38 -7.53
CA GLY A 334 7.32 11.03 -8.78
C GLY A 334 5.92 10.60 -9.27
N ALA A 335 5.60 9.32 -9.22
CA ALA A 335 4.27 8.80 -9.55
C ALA A 335 3.19 9.35 -8.61
N ALA A 336 3.50 9.46 -7.32
CA ALA A 336 2.62 10.06 -6.32
C ALA A 336 2.36 11.56 -6.60
N MET A 337 3.39 12.31 -6.97
CA MET A 337 3.25 13.73 -7.34
C MET A 337 2.41 13.93 -8.60
N ILE A 338 2.63 13.14 -9.65
CA ILE A 338 1.84 13.21 -10.89
C ILE A 338 0.37 12.90 -10.60
N MET A 339 0.10 11.87 -9.79
CA MET A 339 -1.26 11.58 -9.33
C MET A 339 -1.87 12.76 -8.57
N LEU A 340 -1.14 13.33 -7.61
CA LEU A 340 -1.64 14.45 -6.81
C LEU A 340 -2.00 15.64 -7.72
N CYS A 341 -1.16 15.95 -8.70
CA CYS A 341 -1.42 16.98 -9.70
C CYS A 341 -2.68 16.67 -10.53
N LEU A 342 -2.86 15.43 -10.99
CA LEU A 342 -4.06 15.01 -11.73
C LEU A 342 -5.33 15.14 -10.89
N LEU A 343 -5.30 14.75 -9.62
CA LEU A 343 -6.44 14.87 -8.71
C LEU A 343 -6.76 16.34 -8.39
N ILE A 344 -5.75 17.18 -8.20
CA ILE A 344 -5.92 18.63 -7.99
C ILE A 344 -6.50 19.27 -9.25
N PHE A 345 -5.99 18.91 -10.44
CA PHE A 345 -6.47 19.43 -11.72
C PHE A 345 -7.94 19.07 -11.97
N THR A 346 -8.31 17.80 -11.78
CA THR A 346 -9.71 17.36 -11.89
C THR A 346 -10.61 18.05 -10.86
N TYR A 347 -10.13 18.24 -9.63
CA TYR A 347 -10.84 18.99 -8.58
C TYR A 347 -11.09 20.46 -8.96
N ILE A 348 -10.06 21.19 -9.39
CA ILE A 348 -10.16 22.62 -9.70
C ILE A 348 -11.11 22.86 -10.87
N LEU A 349 -10.99 22.08 -11.95
CA LEU A 349 -11.76 22.36 -13.17
C LEU A 349 -13.22 21.91 -13.10
N HIS A 350 -13.51 20.76 -12.48
CA HIS A 350 -14.84 20.14 -12.62
C HIS A 350 -15.69 20.23 -11.36
N ILE A 351 -15.05 20.26 -10.19
CA ILE A 351 -15.77 20.24 -8.92
C ILE A 351 -15.96 21.67 -8.38
N ASN A 352 -14.96 22.55 -8.51
CA ASN A 352 -15.03 23.92 -7.99
C ASN A 352 -15.98 24.85 -8.80
N HIS A 353 -16.22 24.57 -10.08
CA HIS A 353 -17.00 25.45 -10.96
C HIS A 353 -18.48 25.04 -11.10
N ASN A 354 -18.85 23.82 -10.70
CA ASN A 354 -20.21 23.31 -10.92
C ASN A 354 -21.07 23.42 -9.64
N SER A 355 -21.95 24.41 -9.59
CA SER A 355 -22.81 24.74 -8.44
C SER A 355 -23.67 23.56 -7.96
N ARG A 356 -24.06 22.66 -8.89
CA ARG A 356 -24.84 21.45 -8.59
C ARG A 356 -24.15 20.50 -7.62
N PHE A 357 -22.81 20.49 -7.61
CA PHE A 357 -22.00 19.61 -6.77
C PHE A 357 -21.44 20.32 -5.52
N ALA A 358 -21.69 21.62 -5.39
CA ALA A 358 -21.05 22.46 -4.38
C ALA A 358 -21.41 22.08 -2.94
N ARG A 359 -22.63 21.57 -2.73
CA ARG A 359 -23.16 21.26 -1.38
C ARG A 359 -22.56 19.98 -0.77
N ASN A 360 -21.94 19.09 -1.56
CA ASN A 360 -21.45 17.77 -1.13
C ASN A 360 -20.03 17.42 -1.63
N HIS A 361 -19.17 18.43 -1.80
CA HIS A 361 -17.78 18.29 -2.26
C HIS A 361 -17.02 17.10 -1.68
N ASN A 362 -16.94 17.00 -0.35
CA ASN A 362 -16.11 16.00 0.31
C ASN A 362 -16.67 14.59 0.11
N LYS A 363 -18.01 14.44 0.09
CA LYS A 363 -18.68 13.17 -0.21
C LYS A 363 -18.36 12.69 -1.62
N ASN A 364 -18.41 13.60 -2.60
CA ASN A 364 -18.12 13.28 -4.00
C ASN A 364 -16.65 12.87 -4.17
N LEU A 365 -15.72 13.59 -3.53
CA LEU A 365 -14.30 13.26 -3.52
C LEU A 365 -14.02 11.89 -2.89
N ILE A 366 -14.65 11.57 -1.74
CA ILE A 366 -14.49 10.25 -1.11
C ILE A 366 -15.04 9.15 -2.02
N ALA A 367 -16.20 9.35 -2.65
CA ALA A 367 -16.76 8.36 -3.57
C ALA A 367 -15.84 8.10 -4.77
N MET A 368 -15.28 9.16 -5.37
CA MET A 368 -14.29 9.04 -6.45
C MET A 368 -13.01 8.33 -5.98
N ALA A 369 -12.47 8.72 -4.81
CA ALA A 369 -11.29 8.09 -4.24
C ALA A 369 -11.50 6.60 -3.97
N CYS A 370 -12.61 6.24 -3.31
CA CYS A 370 -12.97 4.84 -3.09
C CYS A 370 -13.09 4.08 -4.40
N MET A 371 -13.77 4.63 -5.41
CA MET A 371 -13.91 3.98 -6.71
C MET A 371 -12.57 3.80 -7.42
N LEU A 372 -11.70 4.80 -7.39
CA LEU A 372 -10.36 4.72 -7.97
C LEU A 372 -9.52 3.64 -7.28
N ILE A 373 -9.52 3.58 -5.94
CA ILE A 373 -8.87 2.48 -5.19
C ILE A 373 -9.44 1.13 -5.61
N THR A 374 -10.76 0.98 -5.66
CA THR A 374 -11.39 -0.29 -6.06
C THR A 374 -10.94 -0.73 -7.46
N VAL A 375 -10.95 0.18 -8.43
CA VAL A 375 -10.51 -0.09 -9.81
C VAL A 375 -9.02 -0.45 -9.87
N LEU A 376 -8.17 0.27 -9.12
CA LEU A 376 -6.74 -0.01 -9.08
C LEU A 376 -6.41 -1.32 -8.36
N LEU A 377 -7.15 -1.69 -7.33
CA LEU A 377 -7.04 -3.00 -6.69
C LEU A 377 -7.43 -4.12 -7.67
N PHE A 378 -8.52 -3.95 -8.44
CA PHE A 378 -8.86 -4.88 -9.51
C PHE A 378 -7.74 -5.01 -10.55
N ALA A 379 -7.19 -3.89 -11.01
CA ALA A 379 -6.04 -3.87 -11.93
C ALA A 379 -4.78 -4.52 -11.34
N ARG A 380 -4.55 -4.36 -10.03
CA ARG A 380 -3.36 -4.89 -9.36
C ARG A 380 -3.46 -6.40 -9.13
N VAL A 381 -4.64 -6.89 -8.78
CA VAL A 381 -4.95 -8.32 -8.56
C VAL A 381 -4.98 -9.09 -9.88
N SER A 382 -5.37 -8.44 -10.99
CA SER A 382 -5.39 -9.12 -12.29
C SER A 382 -4.00 -9.53 -12.78
N VAL A 383 -2.92 -8.83 -12.38
CA VAL A 383 -1.54 -9.18 -12.75
C VAL A 383 -1.13 -10.57 -12.23
N PRO A 384 -1.07 -10.85 -10.91
CA PRO A 384 -0.71 -12.18 -10.42
C PRO A 384 -1.75 -13.24 -10.79
N LEU A 385 -3.03 -12.88 -10.94
CA LEU A 385 -4.06 -13.80 -11.40
C LEU A 385 -3.79 -14.26 -12.85
N SER A 386 -3.37 -13.34 -13.73
CA SER A 386 -3.01 -13.69 -15.10
C SER A 386 -1.81 -14.65 -15.13
N GLU A 387 -0.79 -14.42 -14.30
CA GLU A 387 0.38 -15.29 -14.18
C GLU A 387 -0.01 -16.69 -13.67
N ALA A 388 -0.82 -16.78 -12.61
CA ALA A 388 -1.27 -18.04 -12.03
C ALA A 388 -2.14 -18.87 -12.99
N LEU A 389 -3.01 -18.21 -13.77
CA LEU A 389 -3.84 -18.88 -14.78
C LEU A 389 -3.01 -19.40 -15.94
N THR A 390 -2.00 -18.64 -16.40
CA THR A 390 -1.11 -19.08 -17.47
C THR A 390 -0.23 -20.28 -17.09
N GLN A 391 0.13 -20.44 -15.81
CA GLN A 391 0.97 -21.57 -15.34
C GLN A 391 0.25 -22.93 -15.32
N ASN A 392 -1.08 -22.93 -15.18
CA ASN A 392 -1.88 -24.15 -14.98
C ASN A 392 -2.68 -24.59 -16.23
N SER A 393 -2.61 -23.84 -17.34
CA SER A 393 -3.38 -24.14 -18.55
C SER A 393 -2.50 -24.75 -19.65
N THR A 394 -3.00 -25.78 -20.34
CA THR A 394 -2.38 -26.40 -21.53
C THR A 394 -2.39 -25.48 -22.76
N PHE A 395 -3.12 -24.37 -22.69
CA PHE A 395 -3.04 -23.28 -23.65
C PHE A 395 -1.80 -22.44 -23.35
N ALA A 396 -0.66 -22.90 -23.88
CA ALA A 396 0.49 -22.04 -24.02
C ALA A 396 0.08 -20.83 -24.89
N ASN A 397 -0.02 -19.63 -24.29
CA ASN A 397 0.69 -18.41 -24.72
C ASN A 397 0.05 -17.10 -24.20
N SER A 398 0.94 -16.16 -23.86
CA SER A 398 0.78 -14.69 -23.75
C SER A 398 -0.06 -14.13 -22.59
N SER A 399 0.59 -13.94 -21.44
CA SER A 399 0.10 -13.14 -20.29
C SER A 399 -0.42 -11.73 -20.66
N SER A 400 -0.08 -11.21 -21.86
CA SER A 400 -0.52 -9.91 -22.37
C SER A 400 -2.01 -9.84 -22.78
N SER A 401 -2.64 -10.95 -23.19
CA SER A 401 -4.04 -10.93 -23.70
C SER A 401 -5.08 -10.66 -22.61
N ILE A 402 -4.81 -11.14 -21.38
CA ILE A 402 -5.72 -11.04 -20.23
C ILE A 402 -5.94 -9.58 -19.80
N ILE A 403 -4.97 -8.70 -20.06
CA ILE A 403 -5.02 -7.27 -19.70
C ILE A 403 -6.25 -6.60 -20.34
N PHE A 404 -6.57 -6.94 -21.59
CA PHE A 404 -7.72 -6.36 -22.30
C PHE A 404 -9.07 -6.75 -21.69
N GLY A 405 -9.12 -7.81 -20.88
CA GLY A 405 -10.31 -8.28 -20.19
C GLY A 405 -10.59 -7.63 -18.83
N ILE A 406 -9.73 -6.73 -18.35
CA ILE A 406 -9.90 -6.10 -17.03
C ILE A 406 -11.01 -5.04 -17.10
N PRO A 407 -12.03 -5.10 -16.22
CA PRO A 407 -13.22 -4.24 -16.31
C PRO A 407 -13.00 -2.82 -15.72
N ILE A 408 -11.91 -2.14 -16.08
CA ILE A 408 -11.56 -0.78 -15.60
C ILE A 408 -12.67 0.24 -15.91
N ALA A 409 -13.33 0.08 -17.05
CA ALA A 409 -14.42 0.93 -17.52
C ALA A 409 -15.60 1.03 -16.55
N SER A 410 -15.80 0.03 -15.70
CA SER A 410 -16.83 0.02 -14.65
C SER A 410 -16.67 1.22 -13.71
N GLY A 411 -15.42 1.64 -13.47
CA GLY A 411 -15.04 2.87 -12.76
C GLY A 411 -15.77 4.09 -13.28
N ALA A 412 -15.50 4.42 -14.54
CA ALA A 412 -16.07 5.58 -15.21
C ALA A 412 -17.59 5.47 -15.35
N MET A 413 -18.13 4.26 -15.58
CA MET A 413 -19.57 4.03 -15.65
C MET A 413 -20.29 4.37 -14.35
N ILE A 414 -19.76 3.91 -13.20
CA ILE A 414 -20.36 4.19 -11.88
C ILE A 414 -20.24 5.69 -11.55
N ILE A 415 -19.09 6.30 -11.79
CA ILE A 415 -18.93 7.75 -11.57
C ILE A 415 -19.89 8.54 -12.47
N CYS A 416 -20.09 8.13 -13.73
CA CYS A 416 -21.04 8.78 -14.63
C CYS A 416 -22.49 8.67 -14.12
N LEU A 417 -22.87 7.52 -13.59
CA LEU A 417 -24.19 7.29 -13.00
C LEU A 417 -24.47 8.20 -11.79
N LEU A 418 -23.46 8.39 -10.94
CA LEU A 418 -23.60 9.09 -9.66
C LEU A 418 -23.41 10.61 -9.79
N LEU A 419 -22.45 11.01 -10.63
CA LEU A 419 -21.93 12.38 -10.71
C LEU A 419 -22.02 12.99 -12.12
N GLY A 420 -22.48 12.23 -13.11
CA GLY A 420 -22.63 12.71 -14.50
C GLY A 420 -21.37 12.57 -15.35
N LEU A 421 -21.54 12.80 -16.66
CA LEU A 421 -20.49 12.59 -17.65
C LEU A 421 -19.30 13.54 -17.45
N ASP A 422 -19.56 14.79 -17.07
CA ASP A 422 -18.53 15.83 -16.89
C ASP A 422 -17.45 15.40 -15.87
N ILE A 423 -17.83 14.66 -14.84
CA ILE A 423 -16.88 14.16 -13.81
C ILE A 423 -16.31 12.80 -14.20
N ALA A 424 -17.05 11.99 -14.96
CA ALA A 424 -16.62 10.66 -15.37
C ALA A 424 -15.48 10.67 -16.39
N ILE A 425 -15.42 11.66 -17.31
CA ILE A 425 -14.35 11.75 -18.31
C ILE A 425 -12.98 12.03 -17.67
N PRO A 426 -12.83 13.05 -16.80
CA PRO A 426 -11.58 13.25 -16.07
C PRO A 426 -11.22 12.06 -15.18
N PHE A 427 -12.21 11.42 -14.55
CA PHE A 427 -11.98 10.21 -13.77
C PHE A 427 -11.43 9.07 -14.65
N ALA A 428 -12.00 8.86 -15.84
CA ALA A 428 -11.52 7.88 -16.83
C ALA A 428 -10.06 8.13 -17.22
N MET A 429 -9.68 9.40 -17.42
CA MET A 429 -8.30 9.78 -17.72
C MET A 429 -7.32 9.44 -16.58
N VAL A 430 -7.70 9.75 -15.34
CA VAL A 430 -6.89 9.40 -14.16
C VAL A 430 -6.79 7.88 -14.00
N THR A 431 -7.90 7.14 -14.14
CA THR A 431 -7.87 5.67 -14.07
C THR A 431 -6.96 5.08 -15.15
N ALA A 432 -7.04 5.58 -16.39
CA ALA A 432 -6.23 5.07 -17.50
C ALA A 432 -4.74 5.32 -17.27
N ALA A 433 -4.37 6.53 -16.81
CA ALA A 433 -2.98 6.87 -16.48
C ALA A 433 -2.43 5.96 -15.38
N CYS A 434 -3.19 5.79 -14.29
CA CYS A 434 -2.79 4.93 -13.17
C CYS A 434 -2.68 3.46 -13.57
N THR A 435 -3.63 2.96 -14.38
CA THR A 435 -3.58 1.60 -14.90
C THR A 435 -2.38 1.40 -15.82
N ALA A 436 -2.05 2.36 -16.70
CA ALA A 436 -0.86 2.28 -17.52
C ALA A 436 0.43 2.18 -16.68
N VAL A 437 0.53 2.93 -15.58
CA VAL A 437 1.67 2.83 -14.64
C VAL A 437 1.76 1.43 -14.01
N ILE A 438 0.62 0.81 -13.65
CA ILE A 438 0.58 -0.57 -13.13
C ILE A 438 1.12 -1.55 -14.19
N PHE A 439 0.79 -1.35 -15.46
CA PHE A 439 1.23 -2.17 -16.59
C PHE A 439 2.46 -1.56 -17.31
N GLN A 440 3.53 -1.30 -16.55
CA GLN A 440 4.86 -0.93 -17.05
C GLN A 440 4.92 0.37 -17.89
N SER A 441 4.01 1.31 -17.66
CA SER A 441 3.93 2.61 -18.35
C SER A 441 3.75 2.51 -19.87
N SER A 442 3.02 1.49 -20.33
CA SER A 442 2.73 1.28 -21.75
C SER A 442 1.73 2.31 -22.29
N PHE A 443 2.09 3.01 -23.37
CA PHE A 443 1.22 4.03 -23.97
C PHE A 443 -0.05 3.44 -24.59
N GLU A 444 0.04 2.23 -25.14
CA GLU A 444 -1.05 1.51 -25.77
C GLU A 444 -2.14 1.15 -24.75
N ILE A 445 -1.73 0.74 -23.55
CA ILE A 445 -2.62 0.42 -22.43
C ILE A 445 -3.32 1.68 -21.92
N PHE A 446 -2.60 2.81 -21.86
CA PHE A 446 -3.20 4.10 -21.54
C PHE A 446 -4.31 4.46 -22.51
N ILE A 447 -4.04 4.41 -23.82
CA ILE A 447 -5.03 4.74 -24.86
C ILE A 447 -6.21 3.78 -24.85
N TYR A 448 -5.97 2.47 -24.70
CA TYR A 448 -7.02 1.46 -24.62
C TYR A 448 -8.01 1.76 -23.48
N PHE A 449 -7.51 1.92 -22.25
CA PHE A 449 -8.38 2.14 -21.10
C PHE A 449 -8.98 3.54 -21.06
N LEU A 450 -8.32 4.55 -21.64
CA LEU A 450 -8.88 5.89 -21.79
C LEU A 450 -10.11 5.83 -22.70
N LEU A 451 -9.95 5.35 -23.93
CA LEU A 451 -11.03 5.32 -24.92
C LEU A 451 -12.19 4.42 -24.49
N ASN A 452 -11.88 3.21 -23.99
CA ASN A 452 -12.91 2.32 -23.45
C ASN A 452 -13.68 3.00 -22.31
N SER A 453 -13.00 3.51 -21.28
CA SER A 453 -13.67 4.08 -20.10
C SER A 453 -14.50 5.33 -20.44
N THR A 454 -14.02 6.18 -21.35
CA THR A 454 -14.77 7.35 -21.85
C THR A 454 -16.01 6.94 -22.64
N MET A 455 -15.90 5.96 -23.55
CA MET A 455 -17.06 5.45 -24.31
C MET A 455 -18.09 4.78 -23.39
N ALA A 456 -17.62 4.05 -22.38
CA ALA A 456 -18.45 3.42 -21.37
C ALA A 456 -19.27 4.46 -20.57
N ALA A 457 -18.63 5.53 -20.13
CA ALA A 457 -19.31 6.65 -19.47
C ALA A 457 -20.32 7.35 -20.41
N TYR A 458 -19.95 7.58 -21.67
CA TYR A 458 -20.84 8.22 -22.64
C TYR A 458 -22.13 7.43 -22.86
N TRP A 459 -22.06 6.10 -22.98
CA TRP A 459 -23.26 5.29 -23.22
C TRP A 459 -24.15 5.08 -21.99
N ILE A 460 -23.66 5.36 -20.78
CA ILE A 460 -24.44 5.26 -19.54
C ILE A 460 -24.97 6.61 -19.05
N GLN A 461 -24.60 7.73 -19.69
CA GLN A 461 -24.92 9.08 -19.22
C GLN A 461 -26.42 9.35 -18.97
N ASN A 462 -27.29 8.69 -19.75
CA ASN A 462 -28.75 8.82 -19.67
C ASN A 462 -29.39 7.49 -19.25
N CYS A 463 -28.78 6.77 -18.32
CA CYS A 463 -29.22 5.46 -17.88
C CYS A 463 -30.46 5.55 -16.98
N ARG A 464 -31.58 5.03 -17.48
CA ARG A 464 -32.87 4.93 -16.76
C ARG A 464 -33.26 3.51 -16.36
N GLU A 465 -32.62 2.50 -16.94
CA GLU A 465 -32.96 1.11 -16.71
C GLU A 465 -31.70 0.25 -16.54
N ARG A 466 -31.76 -0.75 -15.67
CA ARG A 466 -30.61 -1.65 -15.41
C ARG A 466 -30.15 -2.42 -16.64
N LYS A 467 -31.04 -2.70 -17.61
CA LYS A 467 -30.68 -3.35 -18.88
C LYS A 467 -29.70 -2.53 -19.74
N VAL A 468 -29.62 -1.21 -19.51
CA VAL A 468 -28.67 -0.33 -20.19
C VAL A 468 -27.23 -0.68 -19.82
N PHE A 469 -26.96 -1.19 -18.61
CA PHE A 469 -25.62 -1.62 -18.21
C PHE A 469 -25.09 -2.75 -19.09
N ILE A 470 -25.93 -3.76 -19.35
CA ILE A 470 -25.58 -4.90 -20.20
C ILE A 470 -25.43 -4.46 -21.65
N LYS A 471 -26.32 -3.60 -22.16
CA LYS A 471 -26.20 -3.05 -23.51
C LYS A 471 -24.93 -2.20 -23.68
N ALA A 472 -24.57 -1.40 -22.69
CA ALA A 472 -23.33 -0.65 -22.68
C ALA A 472 -22.12 -1.60 -22.67
N GLY A 473 -22.13 -2.62 -21.82
CA GLY A 473 -21.09 -3.65 -21.76
C GLY A 473 -20.86 -4.38 -23.10
N LEU A 474 -21.94 -4.76 -23.79
CA LEU A 474 -21.87 -5.35 -25.13
C LEU A 474 -21.23 -4.40 -26.16
N LYS A 475 -21.65 -3.13 -26.18
CA LYS A 475 -21.06 -2.12 -27.08
C LYS A 475 -19.59 -1.86 -26.76
N ILE A 476 -19.23 -1.82 -25.48
CA ILE A 476 -17.83 -1.69 -25.04
C ILE A 476 -17.04 -2.91 -25.50
N GLY A 477 -17.58 -4.12 -25.40
CA GLY A 477 -16.92 -5.33 -25.89
C GLY A 477 -16.55 -5.24 -27.37
N LEU A 478 -17.44 -4.70 -28.21
CA LEU A 478 -17.16 -4.47 -29.64
C LEU A 478 -16.08 -3.39 -29.86
N VAL A 479 -16.13 -2.29 -29.10
CA VAL A 479 -15.07 -1.26 -29.14
C VAL A 479 -13.73 -1.82 -28.70
N ASN A 480 -13.72 -2.67 -27.68
CA ASN A 480 -12.51 -3.30 -27.17
C ASN A 480 -11.87 -4.21 -28.22
N ILE A 481 -12.65 -4.97 -28.99
CA ILE A 481 -12.15 -5.74 -30.13
C ILE A 481 -11.49 -4.82 -31.15
N ALA A 482 -12.13 -3.71 -31.52
CA ALA A 482 -11.57 -2.77 -32.49
C ALA A 482 -10.26 -2.13 -31.98
N LEU A 483 -10.23 -1.69 -30.72
CA LEU A 483 -9.06 -1.10 -30.09
C LEU A 483 -7.91 -2.10 -29.94
N SER A 484 -8.20 -3.32 -29.48
CA SER A 484 -7.17 -4.35 -29.32
C SER A 484 -6.61 -4.82 -30.66
N THR A 485 -7.43 -4.84 -31.71
CA THR A 485 -6.99 -5.08 -33.09
C THR A 485 -6.06 -3.98 -33.56
N ALA A 486 -6.44 -2.70 -33.38
CA ALA A 486 -5.60 -1.57 -33.77
C ALA A 486 -4.23 -1.60 -33.06
N ILE A 487 -4.22 -1.90 -31.76
CA ILE A 487 -2.98 -2.05 -30.96
C ILE A 487 -2.15 -3.24 -31.46
N SER A 488 -2.80 -4.39 -31.72
CA SER A 488 -2.10 -5.59 -32.19
C SER A 488 -1.46 -5.40 -33.57
N VAL A 489 -2.14 -4.71 -34.49
CA VAL A 489 -1.60 -4.37 -35.81
C VAL A 489 -0.45 -3.38 -35.68
N TYR A 490 -0.59 -2.37 -34.81
CA TYR A 490 0.44 -1.36 -34.58
C TYR A 490 1.74 -1.96 -34.01
N LEU A 491 1.63 -2.91 -33.08
CA LEU A 491 2.79 -3.54 -32.43
C LEU A 491 3.41 -4.68 -33.24
N SER A 492 2.59 -5.53 -33.86
CA SER A 492 3.04 -6.83 -34.38
C SER A 492 2.79 -7.05 -35.88
N GLY A 493 2.18 -6.09 -36.59
CA GLY A 493 1.92 -6.20 -38.02
C GLY A 493 0.82 -7.23 -38.37
N PHE A 494 1.14 -8.24 -39.19
CA PHE A 494 0.15 -9.16 -39.78
C PHE A 494 -0.48 -10.08 -38.71
N LEU A 495 -1.81 -10.15 -38.71
CA LEU A 495 -2.58 -10.85 -37.68
C LEU A 495 -2.67 -12.35 -37.98
N GLY A 496 -2.07 -13.18 -37.14
CA GLY A 496 -2.27 -14.64 -37.13
C GLY A 496 -3.43 -15.07 -36.22
N PHE A 497 -3.63 -16.39 -36.06
CA PHE A 497 -4.70 -16.98 -35.23
C PHE A 497 -4.70 -16.54 -33.75
N LYS A 498 -3.59 -15.97 -33.25
CA LYS A 498 -3.47 -15.44 -31.88
C LYS A 498 -4.39 -14.25 -31.58
N ILE A 499 -4.87 -13.53 -32.59
CA ILE A 499 -5.77 -12.38 -32.38
C ILE A 499 -7.14 -12.78 -31.83
N LEU A 500 -7.57 -14.02 -32.11
CA LEU A 500 -8.87 -14.54 -31.66
C LEU A 500 -8.94 -14.57 -30.13
N GLU A 501 -7.85 -14.92 -29.47
CA GLU A 501 -7.75 -14.95 -28.01
C GLU A 501 -7.87 -13.54 -27.41
N VAL A 502 -7.17 -12.58 -28.01
CA VAL A 502 -7.24 -11.15 -27.62
C VAL A 502 -8.67 -10.63 -27.78
N TRP A 503 -9.38 -11.02 -28.85
CA TRP A 503 -10.78 -10.63 -29.04
C TRP A 503 -11.70 -11.20 -27.98
N VAL A 504 -11.51 -12.46 -27.58
CA VAL A 504 -12.31 -13.08 -26.51
C VAL A 504 -12.14 -12.31 -25.20
N PHE A 505 -10.89 -12.05 -24.78
CA PHE A 505 -10.64 -11.28 -23.56
C PHE A 505 -11.13 -9.84 -23.66
N ALA A 506 -10.86 -9.15 -24.77
CA ALA A 506 -11.30 -7.77 -25.00
C ALA A 506 -12.84 -7.64 -24.94
N PHE A 507 -13.56 -8.56 -25.59
CA PHE A 507 -15.01 -8.61 -25.58
C PHE A 507 -15.57 -8.90 -24.18
N MET A 508 -14.99 -9.91 -23.50
CA MET A 508 -15.33 -10.25 -22.12
C MET A 508 -15.12 -9.07 -21.18
N GLY A 509 -14.04 -8.30 -21.35
CA GLY A 509 -13.77 -7.11 -20.53
C GLY A 509 -14.90 -6.08 -20.59
N GLY A 510 -15.54 -5.90 -21.75
CA GLY A 510 -16.70 -5.03 -21.90
C GLY A 510 -17.95 -5.57 -21.19
N ILE A 511 -18.27 -6.86 -21.40
CA ILE A 511 -19.43 -7.49 -20.76
C ILE A 511 -19.26 -7.50 -19.24
N VAL A 512 -18.10 -7.92 -18.75
CA VAL A 512 -17.78 -7.96 -17.32
C VAL A 512 -17.87 -6.55 -16.74
N ALA A 513 -17.43 -5.51 -17.46
CA ALA A 513 -17.60 -4.14 -16.97
C ALA A 513 -19.07 -3.75 -16.74
N GLY A 514 -19.96 -4.09 -17.69
CA GLY A 514 -21.40 -3.88 -17.52
C GLY A 514 -21.99 -4.64 -16.32
N ILE A 515 -21.57 -5.89 -16.11
CA ILE A 515 -22.01 -6.73 -14.97
C ILE A 515 -21.51 -6.14 -13.65
N VAL A 516 -20.22 -5.79 -13.57
CA VAL A 516 -19.59 -5.18 -12.40
C VAL A 516 -20.28 -3.87 -12.05
N THR A 517 -20.57 -3.00 -13.02
CA THR A 517 -21.36 -1.79 -12.80
C THR A 517 -22.74 -2.11 -12.25
N ALA A 518 -23.46 -3.08 -12.81
CA ALA A 518 -24.79 -3.45 -12.36
C ALA A 518 -24.82 -3.93 -10.90
N GLY A 519 -23.79 -4.67 -10.46
CA GLY A 519 -23.67 -5.18 -9.10
C GLY A 519 -23.16 -4.16 -8.08
N ILE A 520 -22.17 -3.33 -8.45
CA ILE A 520 -21.51 -2.39 -7.52
C ILE A 520 -22.26 -1.06 -7.40
N ALA A 521 -22.93 -0.58 -8.45
CA ALA A 521 -23.62 0.72 -8.41
C ALA A 521 -24.60 0.87 -7.25
N PRO A 522 -25.49 -0.11 -6.93
CA PRO A 522 -26.40 0.00 -5.79
C PRO A 522 -25.68 0.10 -4.44
N LEU A 523 -24.51 -0.53 -4.29
CA LEU A 523 -23.74 -0.46 -3.06
C LEU A 523 -23.21 0.96 -2.85
N PHE A 524 -22.74 1.63 -3.92
CA PHE A 524 -22.32 3.03 -3.86
C PHE A 524 -23.50 3.98 -3.63
N GLU A 525 -24.66 3.72 -4.24
CA GLU A 525 -25.89 4.50 -3.98
C GLU A 525 -26.26 4.46 -2.49
N ILE A 526 -26.24 3.29 -1.86
CA ILE A 526 -26.56 3.10 -0.45
C ILE A 526 -25.48 3.69 0.46
N ALA A 527 -24.21 3.35 0.23
CA ALA A 527 -23.10 3.75 1.09
C ALA A 527 -22.93 5.28 1.15
N PHE A 528 -23.13 5.95 0.01
CA PHE A 528 -22.98 7.40 -0.07
C PHE A 528 -24.32 8.14 -0.03
N GLY A 529 -25.46 7.47 -0.20
CA GLY A 529 -26.78 8.09 -0.27
C GLY A 529 -26.95 8.94 -1.53
N TYR A 530 -26.58 8.40 -2.70
CA TYR A 530 -26.91 9.00 -4.00
C TYR A 530 -28.28 8.51 -4.48
N THR A 531 -29.00 9.37 -5.18
CA THR A 531 -30.27 9.04 -5.83
C THR A 531 -30.08 9.17 -7.33
N THR A 532 -29.91 8.05 -8.04
CA THR A 532 -29.78 8.02 -9.49
C THR A 532 -31.15 8.02 -10.16
N ASP A 533 -31.20 8.26 -11.47
CA ASP A 533 -32.45 8.19 -12.23
C ASP A 533 -33.13 6.81 -12.12
N ILE A 534 -32.35 5.73 -11.96
CA ILE A 534 -32.90 4.39 -11.68
C ILE A 534 -33.59 4.38 -10.32
N THR A 535 -32.91 4.83 -9.26
CA THR A 535 -33.50 4.90 -7.91
C THR A 535 -34.78 5.76 -7.92
N LEU A 536 -34.75 6.89 -8.63
CA LEU A 536 -35.89 7.80 -8.71
C LEU A 536 -37.06 7.19 -9.51
N LEU A 537 -36.81 6.43 -10.58
CA LEU A 537 -37.84 5.67 -11.29
C LEU A 537 -38.45 4.57 -10.41
N GLU A 538 -37.61 3.87 -9.64
CA GLU A 538 -38.09 2.89 -8.67
C GLU A 538 -38.95 3.53 -7.58
N LEU A 539 -38.62 4.74 -7.13
CA LEU A 539 -39.39 5.54 -6.16
C LEU A 539 -40.67 6.13 -6.79
N ALA A 540 -40.65 6.45 -8.07
CA ALA A 540 -41.85 6.89 -8.80
C ALA A 540 -42.82 5.73 -9.14
N ASN A 541 -42.47 4.49 -8.82
CA ASN A 541 -43.37 3.36 -9.02
C ASN A 541 -44.48 3.33 -7.94
N LEU A 542 -45.73 3.54 -8.36
CA LEU A 542 -46.92 3.56 -7.50
C LEU A 542 -47.24 2.18 -6.87
N GLU A 543 -46.62 1.10 -7.36
CA GLU A 543 -46.80 -0.24 -6.80
C GLU A 543 -45.97 -0.52 -5.53
N ARG A 544 -45.10 0.40 -5.12
CA ARG A 544 -44.32 0.23 -3.89
C ARG A 544 -45.23 0.03 -2.67
N PRO A 545 -44.87 -0.85 -1.72
CA PRO A 545 -45.71 -1.15 -0.56
C PRO A 545 -46.21 0.07 0.20
N ILE A 546 -45.35 1.07 0.42
CA ILE A 546 -45.72 2.30 1.14
C ILE A 546 -46.71 3.18 0.36
N ILE A 547 -46.63 3.21 -0.98
CA ILE A 547 -47.59 3.96 -1.81
C ILE A 547 -48.93 3.21 -1.88
N ARG A 548 -48.89 1.87 -1.98
CA ARG A 548 -50.10 1.02 -1.84
C ARG A 548 -50.76 1.21 -0.48
N GLN A 549 -49.99 1.32 0.59
CA GLN A 549 -50.51 1.63 1.92
C GLN A 549 -51.19 3.01 1.96
N LEU A 550 -50.55 4.04 1.38
CA LEU A 550 -51.16 5.37 1.25
C LEU A 550 -52.50 5.31 0.49
N MET A 551 -52.54 4.57 -0.62
CA MET A 551 -53.74 4.37 -1.43
C MET A 551 -54.88 3.70 -0.66
N LEU A 552 -54.58 2.74 0.22
CA LEU A 552 -55.59 2.01 0.98
C LEU A 552 -56.05 2.76 2.24
N GLU A 553 -55.12 3.35 3.00
CA GLU A 553 -55.41 3.98 4.29
C GLU A 553 -55.83 5.45 4.16
N ALA A 554 -55.30 6.17 3.17
CA ALA A 554 -55.56 7.60 2.92
C ALA A 554 -55.78 7.89 1.41
N PRO A 555 -56.86 7.35 0.80
CA PRO A 555 -57.07 7.40 -0.66
C PRO A 555 -57.18 8.81 -1.24
N GLY A 556 -57.73 9.78 -0.49
CA GLY A 556 -57.82 11.16 -0.92
C GLY A 556 -56.45 11.84 -0.98
N THR A 557 -55.61 11.58 0.02
CA THR A 557 -54.20 12.00 0.05
C THR A 557 -53.38 11.34 -1.06
N TYR A 558 -53.64 10.05 -1.35
CA TYR A 558 -53.02 9.38 -2.50
C TYR A 558 -53.35 10.09 -3.82
N HIS A 559 -54.64 10.36 -4.09
CA HIS A 559 -55.06 11.05 -5.30
C HIS A 559 -54.44 12.46 -5.41
N HIS A 560 -54.41 13.20 -4.30
CA HIS A 560 -53.68 14.48 -4.18
C HIS A 560 -52.21 14.35 -4.58
N SER A 561 -51.51 13.43 -3.95
CA SER A 561 -50.08 13.23 -4.17
C SER A 561 -49.76 12.85 -5.63
N VAL A 562 -50.63 12.06 -6.27
CA VAL A 562 -50.49 11.70 -7.69
C VAL A 562 -50.63 12.91 -8.61
N ILE A 563 -51.63 13.77 -8.37
CA ILE A 563 -51.81 15.01 -9.16
C ILE A 563 -50.65 15.97 -8.92
N VAL A 564 -50.29 16.22 -7.66
CA VAL A 564 -49.14 17.04 -7.29
C VAL A 564 -47.88 16.53 -7.99
N GLY A 565 -47.62 15.23 -7.94
CA GLY A 565 -46.49 14.58 -8.64
C GLY A 565 -46.45 14.88 -10.14
N ASN A 566 -47.58 14.78 -10.83
CA ASN A 566 -47.67 15.09 -12.26
C ASN A 566 -47.49 16.59 -12.55
N MET A 567 -48.03 17.46 -11.69
CA MET A 567 -47.87 18.92 -11.82
C MET A 567 -46.40 19.34 -11.68
N VAL A 568 -45.72 18.84 -10.65
CA VAL A 568 -44.32 19.20 -10.40
C VAL A 568 -43.35 18.56 -11.40
N GLU A 569 -43.63 17.36 -11.90
CA GLU A 569 -42.86 16.74 -12.99
C GLU A 569 -42.86 17.63 -14.23
N ALA A 570 -44.05 18.04 -14.68
CA ALA A 570 -44.21 18.89 -15.85
C ALA A 570 -43.58 20.28 -15.63
N ALA A 571 -43.76 20.88 -14.44
CA ALA A 571 -43.19 22.19 -14.14
C ALA A 571 -41.65 22.14 -14.04
N ALA A 572 -41.09 21.08 -13.43
CA ALA A 572 -39.65 20.87 -13.34
C ALA A 572 -38.99 20.77 -14.71
N ALA A 573 -39.61 20.06 -15.66
CA ALA A 573 -39.11 19.95 -17.04
C ALA A 573 -39.01 21.32 -17.74
N GLU A 574 -39.99 22.20 -17.52
CA GLU A 574 -40.04 23.54 -18.15
C GLU A 574 -39.00 24.53 -17.60
N ILE A 575 -38.58 24.36 -16.34
CA ILE A 575 -37.63 25.25 -15.65
C ILE A 575 -36.21 24.65 -15.55
N GLY A 576 -35.98 23.47 -16.10
CA GLY A 576 -34.69 22.78 -16.05
C GLY A 576 -34.32 22.24 -14.65
N ALA A 577 -35.31 21.99 -13.79
CA ALA A 577 -35.13 21.22 -12.55
C ALA A 577 -35.22 19.71 -12.84
N ASN A 578 -34.93 18.83 -11.86
CA ASN A 578 -35.02 17.38 -12.08
C ASN A 578 -36.49 16.91 -12.05
N PRO A 579 -37.08 16.49 -13.20
CA PRO A 579 -38.51 16.17 -13.27
C PRO A 579 -38.88 14.91 -12.49
N LEU A 580 -38.02 13.89 -12.57
CA LEU A 580 -38.26 12.60 -11.95
C LEU A 580 -38.12 12.69 -10.42
N LEU A 581 -37.15 13.48 -9.94
CA LEU A 581 -37.02 13.78 -8.53
C LEU A 581 -38.24 14.56 -8.02
N ALA A 582 -38.66 15.61 -8.73
CA ALA A 582 -39.83 16.39 -8.35
C ALA A 582 -41.08 15.49 -8.25
N LYS A 583 -41.29 14.62 -9.25
CA LYS A 583 -42.39 13.64 -9.27
C LYS A 583 -42.38 12.74 -8.04
N ALA A 584 -41.23 12.12 -7.75
CA ALA A 584 -41.08 11.26 -6.58
C ALA A 584 -41.35 12.04 -5.29
N CYS A 585 -40.78 13.24 -5.15
CA CYS A 585 -41.08 14.10 -3.99
C CYS A 585 -42.58 14.41 -3.86
N GLY A 586 -43.28 14.67 -4.96
CA GLY A 586 -44.74 14.86 -4.97
C GLY A 586 -45.52 13.63 -4.51
N TYR A 587 -45.11 12.42 -4.87
CA TYR A 587 -45.77 11.20 -4.39
C TYR A 587 -45.61 10.95 -2.89
N TYR A 588 -44.49 11.39 -2.32
CA TYR A 588 -44.16 11.08 -0.92
C TYR A 588 -44.39 12.22 0.07
N HIS A 589 -44.62 13.46 -0.37
CA HIS A 589 -44.63 14.64 0.51
C HIS A 589 -45.58 14.49 1.72
N ASP A 590 -46.69 13.79 1.52
CA ASP A 590 -47.81 13.71 2.44
C ASP A 590 -48.00 12.34 3.12
N ILE A 591 -47.04 11.41 2.98
CA ILE A 591 -47.16 10.03 3.52
C ILE A 591 -47.37 9.96 5.04
N GLY A 592 -47.03 11.02 5.78
CA GLY A 592 -47.30 11.09 7.21
C GLY A 592 -48.79 11.08 7.56
N LYS A 593 -49.67 11.47 6.63
CA LYS A 593 -51.11 11.48 6.83
C LYS A 593 -51.69 10.07 7.04
N ILE A 594 -50.96 9.02 6.65
CA ILE A 594 -51.29 7.60 6.90
C ILE A 594 -51.58 7.34 8.38
N LYS A 595 -50.86 7.97 9.32
CA LYS A 595 -51.09 7.73 10.76
C LYS A 595 -52.46 8.23 11.25
N LYS A 596 -53.04 9.26 10.63
CA LYS A 596 -54.26 9.95 11.08
C LYS A 596 -55.12 10.46 9.91
N PRO A 597 -55.55 9.58 8.97
CA PRO A 597 -56.13 10.00 7.70
C PRO A 597 -57.40 10.83 7.86
N LEU A 598 -58.28 10.45 8.80
CA LEU A 598 -59.57 11.10 9.05
C LEU A 598 -59.47 12.55 9.58
N TYR A 599 -58.28 13.04 9.92
CA TYR A 599 -58.06 14.45 10.30
C TYR A 599 -57.77 15.34 9.08
N PHE A 600 -57.54 14.77 7.90
CA PHE A 600 -57.28 15.51 6.68
C PHE A 600 -58.53 15.50 5.79
N ILE A 601 -58.94 16.67 5.31
CA ILE A 601 -60.25 16.89 4.69
C ILE A 601 -60.46 16.03 3.44
N GLU A 602 -59.39 15.80 2.67
CA GLU A 602 -59.41 14.99 1.45
C GLU A 602 -59.76 13.52 1.71
N ASN A 603 -59.61 13.03 2.95
CA ASN A 603 -59.93 11.64 3.32
C ASN A 603 -61.24 11.51 4.10
N GLN A 604 -61.93 12.61 4.41
CA GLN A 604 -63.16 12.58 5.18
C GLN A 604 -64.36 12.22 4.29
N LYS A 605 -65.17 11.25 4.74
CA LYS A 605 -66.43 10.87 4.09
C LYS A 605 -67.62 11.52 4.82
N ASN A 606 -68.65 11.93 4.10
CA ASN A 606 -69.93 12.44 4.62
C ASN A 606 -69.85 13.78 5.38
N GLY A 607 -68.85 14.63 5.11
CA GLY A 607 -68.78 16.01 5.61
C GLY A 607 -68.56 16.19 7.12
N LYS A 608 -68.36 15.11 7.90
CA LYS A 608 -68.10 15.19 9.34
C LYS A 608 -66.61 15.45 9.62
N ASN A 609 -66.27 16.69 10.01
CA ASN A 609 -64.89 17.07 10.29
C ASN A 609 -64.47 16.75 11.74
N LYS A 610 -63.40 15.96 11.90
CA LYS A 610 -62.84 15.62 13.22
C LYS A 610 -62.35 16.84 13.99
N HIS A 611 -62.02 17.93 13.30
CA HIS A 611 -61.54 19.18 13.89
C HIS A 611 -62.62 20.03 14.56
N ASP A 612 -63.90 19.76 14.31
CA ASP A 612 -65.00 20.58 14.86
C ASP A 612 -65.05 20.53 16.39
N LYS A 613 -64.69 19.38 16.97
CA LYS A 613 -64.70 19.12 18.42
C LYS A 613 -63.38 19.46 19.12
N LEU A 614 -62.41 20.03 18.41
CA LEU A 614 -61.05 20.25 18.94
C LEU A 614 -60.75 21.74 19.10
N ALA A 615 -59.92 22.03 20.12
CA ALA A 615 -59.29 23.34 20.23
C ALA A 615 -58.40 23.60 18.99
N PRO A 616 -58.31 24.86 18.52
CA PRO A 616 -57.46 25.22 17.38
C PRO A 616 -55.99 24.82 17.55
N SER A 617 -55.44 24.93 18.77
CA SER A 617 -54.07 24.51 19.09
C SER A 617 -53.87 23.00 18.89
N MET A 618 -54.83 22.17 19.34
CA MET A 618 -54.80 20.72 19.14
C MET A 618 -54.90 20.35 17.66
N SER A 619 -55.77 21.03 16.92
CA SER A 619 -55.89 20.85 15.48
C SER A 619 -54.57 21.16 14.76
N LYS A 620 -53.94 22.28 15.11
CA LYS A 620 -52.61 22.65 14.60
C LYS A 620 -51.55 21.59 14.92
N HIS A 621 -51.50 21.07 16.15
CA HIS A 621 -50.54 20.02 16.51
C HIS A 621 -50.73 18.75 15.68
N ILE A 622 -51.98 18.33 15.43
CA ILE A 622 -52.27 17.17 14.59
C ILE A 622 -51.85 17.41 13.14
N LEU A 623 -52.16 18.60 12.59
CA LEU A 623 -51.74 18.93 11.23
C LEU A 623 -50.22 18.98 11.12
N VAL A 624 -49.50 19.65 12.01
CA VAL A 624 -48.03 19.70 11.94
C VAL A 624 -47.39 18.33 12.13
N ALA A 625 -48.02 17.41 12.87
CA ALA A 625 -47.47 16.09 13.14
C ALA A 625 -47.25 15.24 11.87
N HIS A 626 -48.05 15.41 10.81
CA HIS A 626 -47.85 14.61 9.58
C HIS A 626 -46.46 14.81 8.97
N VAL A 627 -45.85 15.98 9.13
CA VAL A 627 -44.48 16.22 8.64
C VAL A 627 -43.49 15.34 9.40
N LYS A 628 -43.60 15.30 10.73
CA LYS A 628 -42.74 14.46 11.59
C LYS A 628 -42.98 12.97 11.31
N ASP A 629 -44.24 12.57 11.24
CA ASP A 629 -44.64 11.20 10.97
C ASP A 629 -44.19 10.74 9.58
N GLY A 630 -44.30 11.61 8.57
CA GLY A 630 -43.82 11.35 7.22
C GLY A 630 -42.30 11.16 7.15
N VAL A 631 -41.54 11.98 7.90
CA VAL A 631 -40.09 11.80 8.02
C VAL A 631 -39.73 10.47 8.68
N GLU A 632 -40.46 10.03 9.70
CA GLU A 632 -40.25 8.73 10.35
C GLU A 632 -40.53 7.57 9.36
N ILE A 633 -41.67 7.61 8.69
CA ILE A 633 -42.06 6.61 7.68
C ILE A 633 -41.05 6.56 6.52
N ALA A 634 -40.60 7.72 6.03
CA ALA A 634 -39.62 7.81 4.95
C ALA A 634 -38.26 7.22 5.33
N LYS A 635 -37.82 7.41 6.59
CA LYS A 635 -36.59 6.79 7.11
C LYS A 635 -36.72 5.27 7.20
N GLN A 636 -37.84 4.77 7.71
CA GLN A 636 -38.11 3.33 7.81
C GLN A 636 -38.11 2.66 6.43
N ASN A 637 -38.64 3.35 5.42
CA ASN A 637 -38.71 2.87 4.03
C ASN A 637 -37.48 3.23 3.18
N LYS A 638 -36.42 3.81 3.78
CA LYS A 638 -35.17 4.19 3.10
C LYS A 638 -35.38 5.03 1.82
N LEU A 639 -36.29 6.01 1.85
CA LEU A 639 -36.64 6.82 0.67
C LEU A 639 -35.56 7.82 0.22
N GLY A 640 -34.45 7.93 0.97
CA GLY A 640 -33.35 8.84 0.66
C GLY A 640 -33.54 10.26 1.24
N LEU A 641 -32.42 10.96 1.42
CA LEU A 641 -32.41 12.26 2.12
C LEU A 641 -33.21 13.34 1.40
N VAL A 642 -33.17 13.36 0.07
CA VAL A 642 -33.84 14.42 -0.72
C VAL A 642 -35.36 14.37 -0.56
N ILE A 643 -35.95 13.17 -0.53
CA ILE A 643 -37.38 12.98 -0.28
C ILE A 643 -37.73 13.31 1.17
N ILE A 644 -36.93 12.83 2.13
CA ILE A 644 -37.12 13.14 3.56
C ILE A 644 -37.09 14.65 3.80
N ASP A 645 -36.15 15.35 3.18
CA ASP A 645 -36.01 16.79 3.29
C ASP A 645 -37.19 17.52 2.63
N THR A 646 -37.69 17.02 1.50
CA THR A 646 -38.88 17.59 0.84
C THR A 646 -40.13 17.41 1.69
N ILE A 647 -40.34 16.22 2.30
CA ILE A 647 -41.42 16.00 3.28
C ILE A 647 -41.32 17.02 4.42
N ARG A 648 -40.11 17.30 4.92
CA ARG A 648 -39.93 18.30 5.98
C ARG A 648 -40.22 19.74 5.52
N GLN A 649 -39.94 20.05 4.26
CA GLN A 649 -39.91 21.41 3.72
C GLN A 649 -41.15 21.84 2.95
N HIS A 650 -42.02 20.92 2.52
CA HIS A 650 -43.08 21.24 1.54
C HIS A 650 -44.10 22.29 2.04
N HIS A 651 -44.30 22.44 3.35
CA HIS A 651 -45.07 23.55 3.92
C HIS A 651 -44.23 24.75 4.39
N GLY A 652 -42.90 24.62 4.41
CA GLY A 652 -41.97 25.64 4.89
C GLY A 652 -42.34 26.15 6.28
N THR A 653 -42.43 27.46 6.41
CA THR A 653 -42.88 28.14 7.64
C THR A 653 -44.26 28.77 7.46
N SER A 654 -45.10 28.19 6.59
CA SER A 654 -46.41 28.76 6.24
C SER A 654 -47.34 28.85 7.45
N LEU A 655 -48.25 29.82 7.44
CA LEU A 655 -49.26 29.99 8.48
C LEU A 655 -50.44 29.04 8.26
N ILE A 656 -50.84 28.30 9.30
CA ILE A 656 -52.08 27.49 9.31
C ILE A 656 -53.27 28.43 9.56
N SER A 657 -53.63 29.18 8.51
CA SER A 657 -54.53 30.35 8.58
C SER A 657 -55.89 30.04 9.19
N TYR A 658 -56.56 28.96 8.79
CA TYR A 658 -57.91 28.65 9.28
C TYR A 658 -57.96 28.50 10.82
N PHE A 659 -57.01 27.76 11.40
CA PHE A 659 -56.97 27.56 12.85
C PHE A 659 -56.42 28.77 13.60
N TYR A 660 -55.54 29.56 12.99
CA TYR A 660 -55.12 30.85 13.53
C TYR A 660 -56.32 31.80 13.67
N GLU A 661 -57.11 31.97 12.60
CA GLU A 661 -58.31 32.81 12.62
C GLU A 661 -59.38 32.28 13.59
N LYS A 662 -59.57 30.95 13.65
CA LYS A 662 -60.47 30.33 14.63
C LYS A 662 -60.01 30.59 16.07
N ALA A 663 -58.71 30.54 16.34
CA ALA A 663 -58.15 30.85 17.66
C ALA A 663 -58.32 32.32 18.01
N LYS A 664 -58.04 33.22 17.06
CA LYS A 664 -58.22 34.66 17.20
C LYS A 664 -59.67 35.02 17.55
N LYS A 665 -60.64 34.41 16.87
CA LYS A 665 -62.07 34.56 17.19
C LYS A 665 -62.47 34.03 18.57
N GLN A 666 -61.79 33.00 19.09
CA GLN A 666 -62.12 32.38 20.38
C GLN A 666 -61.47 33.07 21.58
N LYS A 667 -60.25 33.60 21.44
CA LYS A 667 -59.44 34.12 22.56
C LYS A 667 -59.19 35.63 22.52
N GLY A 668 -59.57 36.31 21.43
CA GLY A 668 -59.22 37.71 21.18
C GLY A 668 -57.89 37.86 20.43
N GLU A 669 -57.72 38.99 19.73
CA GLU A 669 -56.60 39.25 18.82
C GLU A 669 -55.24 39.28 19.52
N ASP A 670 -55.17 39.92 20.68
CA ASP A 670 -53.91 40.12 21.41
C ASP A 670 -53.41 38.84 22.13
N ALA A 671 -54.29 37.84 22.29
CA ALA A 671 -53.99 36.61 23.04
C ALA A 671 -53.39 35.49 22.17
N VAL A 672 -53.33 35.66 20.83
CA VAL A 672 -52.92 34.59 19.89
C VAL A 672 -51.73 35.04 19.07
N LYS A 673 -50.55 34.48 19.34
CA LYS A 673 -49.33 34.73 18.56
C LYS A 673 -49.40 34.01 17.22
N VAL A 674 -49.10 34.73 16.13
CA VAL A 674 -49.08 34.19 14.76
C VAL A 674 -48.10 33.02 14.64
N ASP A 675 -46.93 33.14 15.25
CA ASP A 675 -45.86 32.14 15.16
C ASP A 675 -46.26 30.79 15.77
N ASP A 676 -47.19 30.77 16.73
CA ASP A 676 -47.70 29.54 17.33
C ASP A 676 -48.48 28.68 16.33
N TYR A 677 -48.92 29.26 15.20
CA TYR A 677 -49.69 28.59 14.15
C TYR A 677 -48.92 28.42 12.84
N ARG A 678 -47.61 28.69 12.82
CA ARG A 678 -46.76 28.39 11.68
C ARG A 678 -46.23 26.95 11.72
N TYR A 679 -45.93 26.41 10.54
CA TYR A 679 -45.13 25.18 10.43
C TYR A 679 -43.69 25.44 10.90
N PRO A 680 -43.01 24.43 11.48
CA PRO A 680 -41.66 24.58 12.02
C PRO A 680 -40.57 24.73 10.94
N GLY A 681 -40.88 24.43 9.67
CA GLY A 681 -39.91 24.47 8.58
C GLY A 681 -38.85 23.37 8.61
N PRO A 682 -37.72 23.57 7.89
CA PRO A 682 -37.29 24.82 7.25
C PRO A 682 -38.04 25.13 5.95
N ARG A 683 -37.89 26.37 5.45
CA ARG A 683 -38.32 26.76 4.09
C ARG A 683 -37.65 25.89 3.01
N PRO A 684 -38.28 25.67 1.84
CA PRO A 684 -37.68 24.97 0.71
C PRO A 684 -36.24 25.39 0.42
N GLN A 685 -35.37 24.39 0.26
CA GLN A 685 -33.93 24.57 0.04
C GLN A 685 -33.48 24.24 -1.39
N THR A 686 -34.39 23.70 -2.21
CA THR A 686 -34.15 23.28 -3.60
C THR A 686 -35.32 23.67 -4.48
N LYS A 687 -35.11 23.75 -5.80
CA LYS A 687 -36.18 24.04 -6.77
C LYS A 687 -37.29 23.01 -6.67
N GLU A 688 -36.95 21.73 -6.53
CA GLU A 688 -37.91 20.63 -6.44
C GLU A 688 -38.79 20.73 -5.19
N ALA A 689 -38.22 21.05 -4.02
CA ALA A 689 -38.99 21.26 -2.80
C ALA A 689 -39.92 22.49 -2.93
N GLY A 690 -39.45 23.56 -3.60
CA GLY A 690 -40.25 24.73 -3.90
C GLY A 690 -41.41 24.41 -4.85
N LEU A 691 -41.18 23.59 -5.88
CA LEU A 691 -42.23 23.11 -6.79
C LEU A 691 -43.31 22.32 -6.05
N VAL A 692 -42.92 21.41 -5.16
CA VAL A 692 -43.86 20.63 -4.34
C VAL A 692 -44.70 21.54 -3.45
N MET A 693 -44.11 22.52 -2.78
CA MET A 693 -44.86 23.52 -2.01
C MET A 693 -45.89 24.27 -2.85
N LEU A 694 -45.47 24.78 -4.02
CA LEU A 694 -46.37 25.54 -4.89
C LEU A 694 -47.51 24.66 -5.41
N ALA A 695 -47.21 23.44 -5.86
CA ALA A 695 -48.20 22.50 -6.37
C ALA A 695 -49.16 22.03 -5.28
N ASP A 696 -48.68 21.70 -4.08
CA ASP A 696 -49.51 21.28 -2.95
C ASP A 696 -50.59 22.33 -2.62
N VAL A 697 -50.17 23.59 -2.47
CA VAL A 697 -51.10 24.70 -2.15
C VAL A 697 -52.07 24.97 -3.29
N VAL A 698 -51.58 24.97 -4.53
CA VAL A 698 -52.41 25.26 -5.70
C VAL A 698 -53.42 24.14 -5.99
N GLU A 699 -52.99 22.89 -5.92
CA GLU A 699 -53.86 21.72 -6.13
C GLU A 699 -54.97 21.72 -5.07
N ALA A 700 -54.60 21.81 -3.79
CA ALA A 700 -55.55 21.75 -2.69
C ALA A 700 -56.59 22.88 -2.76
N ALA A 701 -56.16 24.10 -3.11
CA ALA A 701 -57.07 25.23 -3.30
C ALA A 701 -57.95 25.07 -4.56
N SER A 702 -57.44 24.45 -5.63
CA SER A 702 -58.21 24.22 -6.85
C SER A 702 -59.40 23.27 -6.66
N ARG A 703 -59.31 22.34 -5.71
CA ARG A 703 -60.40 21.41 -5.37
C ARG A 703 -61.60 22.10 -4.70
N ALA A 704 -61.38 23.25 -4.08
CA ALA A 704 -62.41 24.01 -3.37
C ALA A 704 -63.07 25.09 -4.25
N LEU A 705 -62.69 25.19 -5.53
CA LEU A 705 -63.27 26.17 -6.47
C LEU A 705 -64.63 25.73 -6.99
N ASP A 706 -65.65 26.52 -6.69
CA ASP A 706 -66.95 26.38 -7.35
C ASP A 706 -66.87 26.84 -8.81
N ASN A 707 -67.25 25.94 -9.74
CA ASN A 707 -67.20 26.17 -11.19
C ASN A 707 -65.80 26.62 -11.68
N PRO A 708 -64.83 25.68 -11.77
CA PRO A 708 -63.43 25.98 -12.08
C PRO A 708 -63.21 26.31 -13.57
N THR A 709 -63.61 27.51 -14.01
CA THR A 709 -63.32 27.99 -15.37
C THR A 709 -61.81 28.27 -15.54
N PRO A 710 -61.25 28.18 -16.76
CA PRO A 710 -59.82 28.45 -16.99
C PRO A 710 -59.34 29.81 -16.45
N ALA A 711 -60.16 30.85 -16.57
CA ALA A 711 -59.84 32.19 -16.05
C ALA A 711 -59.81 32.23 -14.51
N ARG A 712 -60.73 31.52 -13.83
CA ARG A 712 -60.74 31.41 -12.36
C ARG A 712 -59.56 30.61 -11.84
N ILE A 713 -59.22 29.51 -12.51
CA ILE A 713 -58.01 28.71 -12.21
C ILE A 713 -56.78 29.60 -12.34
N GLN A 714 -56.64 30.33 -13.46
CA GLN A 714 -55.51 31.24 -13.67
C GLN A 714 -55.40 32.31 -12.58
N GLY A 715 -56.52 32.94 -12.21
CA GLY A 715 -56.55 33.90 -11.12
C GLY A 715 -56.13 33.29 -9.77
N LEU A 716 -56.62 32.10 -9.44
CA LEU A 716 -56.25 31.39 -8.22
C LEU A 716 -54.75 31.08 -8.19
N VAL A 717 -54.23 30.45 -9.24
CA VAL A 717 -52.81 30.04 -9.33
C VAL A 717 -51.91 31.25 -9.16
N GLN A 718 -52.19 32.34 -9.87
CA GLN A 718 -51.37 33.56 -9.79
C GLN A 718 -51.40 34.17 -8.38
N ASN A 719 -52.58 34.24 -7.76
CA ASN A 719 -52.73 34.78 -6.41
C ASN A 719 -51.98 33.96 -5.36
N LEU A 720 -52.06 32.63 -5.44
CA LEU A 720 -51.39 31.74 -4.48
C LEU A 720 -49.87 31.78 -4.63
N ILE A 721 -49.34 31.72 -5.85
CA ILE A 721 -47.91 31.84 -6.10
C ILE A 721 -47.38 33.18 -5.59
N ASN A 722 -48.10 34.29 -5.87
CA ASN A 722 -47.71 35.62 -5.39
C ASN A 722 -47.75 35.71 -3.86
N LYS A 723 -48.71 35.07 -3.20
CA LYS A 723 -48.80 35.03 -1.74
C LYS A 723 -47.62 34.27 -1.11
N ILE A 724 -47.27 33.12 -1.66
CA ILE A 724 -46.12 32.31 -1.21
C ILE A 724 -44.81 33.07 -1.41
N PHE A 725 -44.65 33.72 -2.57
CA PHE A 725 -43.51 34.60 -2.85
C PHE A 725 -43.43 35.76 -1.85
N SER A 726 -44.55 36.45 -1.58
CA SER A 726 -44.58 37.61 -0.68
C SER A 726 -44.38 37.23 0.79
N ASP A 727 -44.71 36.01 1.22
CA ASP A 727 -44.40 35.47 2.56
C ASP A 727 -42.94 34.98 2.67
N GLY A 728 -42.13 35.15 1.62
CA GLY A 728 -40.70 34.78 1.59
C GLY A 728 -40.44 33.28 1.65
N GLN A 729 -41.44 32.44 1.37
CA GLN A 729 -41.29 30.98 1.56
C GLN A 729 -40.24 30.37 0.63
N ILE A 730 -40.01 30.97 -0.53
CA ILE A 730 -39.09 30.47 -1.56
C ILE A 730 -37.74 31.22 -1.58
N ASP A 731 -37.45 32.06 -0.58
CA ASP A 731 -36.20 32.85 -0.50
C ASP A 731 -34.93 31.97 -0.46
N ASN A 732 -35.06 30.75 0.06
CA ASN A 732 -33.94 29.84 0.27
C ASN A 732 -33.83 28.75 -0.83
N CYS A 733 -34.60 28.86 -1.92
CA CYS A 733 -34.46 27.99 -3.08
C CYS A 733 -34.19 28.82 -4.35
N GLU A 734 -33.48 28.22 -5.31
CA GLU A 734 -33.00 28.92 -6.51
C GLU A 734 -34.10 29.14 -7.58
N LEU A 735 -35.37 29.30 -7.19
CA LEU A 735 -36.45 29.60 -8.12
C LEU A 735 -36.41 31.08 -8.52
N THR A 736 -36.27 31.34 -9.81
CA THR A 736 -36.28 32.70 -10.35
C THR A 736 -37.70 33.19 -10.62
N LEU A 737 -37.90 34.50 -10.75
CA LEU A 737 -39.19 35.07 -11.19
C LEU A 737 -39.63 34.51 -12.55
N LYS A 738 -38.68 34.27 -13.46
CA LYS A 738 -38.93 33.62 -14.75
C LYS A 738 -39.45 32.20 -14.57
N ASP A 739 -38.91 31.46 -13.61
CA ASP A 739 -39.36 30.11 -13.28
C ASP A 739 -40.80 30.14 -12.76
N LEU A 740 -41.15 31.07 -11.86
CA LEU A 740 -42.51 31.21 -11.32
C LEU A 740 -43.57 31.43 -12.42
N HIS A 741 -43.26 32.26 -13.43
CA HIS A 741 -44.17 32.44 -14.57
C HIS A 741 -44.38 31.16 -15.38
N LYS A 742 -43.30 30.41 -15.64
CA LYS A 742 -43.39 29.11 -16.33
C LYS A 742 -44.18 28.08 -15.52
N ILE A 743 -43.93 28.03 -14.21
CA ILE A 743 -44.65 27.15 -13.27
C ILE A 743 -46.15 27.47 -13.29
N ALA A 744 -46.52 28.74 -13.17
CA ALA A 744 -47.93 29.17 -13.21
C ALA A 744 -48.61 28.74 -14.52
N LYS A 745 -47.95 28.96 -15.67
CA LYS A 745 -48.47 28.54 -16.98
C LYS A 745 -48.69 27.02 -17.06
N THR A 746 -47.72 26.24 -16.56
CA THR A 746 -47.82 24.77 -16.55
C THR A 746 -48.92 24.27 -15.62
N PHE A 747 -49.04 24.82 -14.41
CA PHE A 747 -50.11 24.48 -13.47
C PHE A 747 -51.48 24.82 -14.04
N ASN A 748 -51.65 26.01 -14.63
CA ASN A 748 -52.91 26.41 -15.28
C ASN A 748 -53.34 25.42 -16.35
N ARG A 749 -52.41 24.99 -17.21
CA ARG A 749 -52.68 24.01 -18.28
C ARG A 749 -53.15 22.67 -17.71
N ILE A 750 -52.45 22.15 -16.69
CA ILE A 750 -52.76 20.84 -16.09
C ILE A 750 -54.09 20.89 -15.34
N LEU A 751 -54.30 21.92 -14.51
CA LEU A 751 -55.53 22.06 -13.73
C LEU A 751 -56.74 22.31 -14.61
N SER A 752 -56.61 23.11 -15.67
CA SER A 752 -57.71 23.28 -16.64
C SER A 752 -58.08 21.93 -17.27
N GLY A 753 -57.09 21.09 -17.61
CA GLY A 753 -57.31 19.72 -18.09
C GLY A 753 -58.04 18.81 -17.10
N ILE A 754 -57.66 18.86 -15.82
CA ILE A 754 -58.27 18.04 -14.75
C ILE A 754 -59.71 18.48 -14.48
N HIS A 755 -59.97 19.79 -14.47
CA HIS A 755 -61.26 20.38 -14.10
C HIS A 755 -62.19 20.64 -15.29
N HIS A 756 -61.82 20.22 -16.51
CA HIS A 756 -62.70 20.32 -17.67
C HIS A 756 -63.98 19.51 -17.43
N HIS A 757 -65.13 20.20 -17.45
CA HIS A 757 -66.44 19.55 -17.47
C HIS A 757 -66.50 18.59 -18.67
N ARG A 758 -66.66 17.28 -18.41
CA ARG A 758 -67.35 16.44 -19.39
C ARG A 758 -68.72 17.07 -19.59
N ILE A 759 -69.04 17.43 -20.81
CA ILE A 759 -70.38 17.87 -21.18
C ILE A 759 -71.33 16.75 -20.75
N ASP A 760 -72.14 16.99 -19.72
CA ASP A 760 -73.27 16.13 -19.42
C ASP A 760 -74.24 16.26 -20.59
N TYR A 761 -74.38 15.16 -21.33
CA TYR A 761 -75.43 15.07 -22.33
C TYR A 761 -76.75 15.10 -21.57
N PRO A 762 -77.66 16.04 -21.85
CA PRO A 762 -78.96 16.04 -21.21
C PRO A 762 -79.66 14.72 -21.52
N GLU A 763 -79.94 13.92 -20.48
CA GLU A 763 -80.85 12.80 -20.56
C GLU A 763 -82.21 13.35 -21.00
N LYS A 764 -82.57 13.08 -22.26
CA LYS A 764 -83.90 13.37 -22.78
C LYS A 764 -84.90 12.48 -22.06
N SER A 765 -85.62 13.06 -21.10
CA SER A 765 -86.88 12.52 -20.63
C SER A 765 -87.93 12.56 -21.76
N SER A 766 -88.59 11.43 -21.91
CA SER A 766 -89.67 11.11 -22.84
C SER A 766 -90.96 11.89 -22.56
N SER A 767 -91.66 12.39 -23.60
CA SER A 767 -93.02 11.94 -23.99
C SER A 767 -93.74 12.82 -25.05
N ILE A 768 -94.06 12.16 -26.18
CA ILE A 768 -95.36 12.09 -26.90
C ILE A 768 -95.82 13.23 -27.87
N ASN A 769 -95.91 12.78 -29.15
CA ASN A 769 -96.80 13.11 -30.28
C ASN A 769 -96.70 14.42 -31.08
N GLY A 770 -96.41 14.26 -32.38
CA GLY A 770 -97.08 15.05 -33.44
C GLY A 770 -96.28 15.36 -34.72
N LYS A 771 -96.32 14.44 -35.69
CA LYS A 771 -96.24 14.63 -37.16
C LYS A 771 -94.96 15.19 -37.85
N VAL A 772 -94.38 14.25 -38.59
CA VAL A 772 -93.60 14.30 -39.86
C VAL A 772 -93.71 15.60 -40.70
N LYS A 773 -92.58 16.25 -41.00
CA LYS A 773 -92.02 16.31 -42.37
C LYS A 773 -90.61 16.90 -42.42
N ASP A 774 -89.87 16.28 -43.34
CA ASP A 774 -88.47 16.35 -43.77
C ASP A 774 -87.71 17.67 -43.88
N GLU A 775 -86.41 17.47 -43.63
CA GLU A 775 -85.22 17.97 -44.33
C GLU A 775 -84.50 19.25 -43.88
N SER A 776 -83.22 19.02 -43.57
CA SER A 776 -82.21 19.87 -42.95
C SER A 776 -81.60 20.92 -43.88
N PRO A 777 -81.16 22.07 -43.34
CA PRO A 777 -80.33 23.05 -44.04
C PRO A 777 -78.84 23.00 -43.61
N ASP A 778 -78.07 23.89 -44.27
CA ASP A 778 -76.80 24.51 -43.89
C ASP A 778 -75.46 23.94 -44.38
N ARG A 779 -74.77 24.77 -45.18
CA ARG A 779 -73.66 25.59 -44.67
C ARG A 779 -73.12 26.60 -45.69
N GLN A 780 -73.10 27.89 -45.31
CA GLN A 780 -72.05 28.83 -45.72
C GLN A 780 -71.61 29.72 -44.56
N GLN A 781 -70.32 30.06 -44.59
CA GLN A 781 -69.47 30.65 -43.56
C GLN A 781 -69.75 32.12 -43.23
N ALA A 782 -69.32 32.54 -42.04
CA ALA A 782 -69.12 33.96 -41.71
C ALA A 782 -67.70 34.24 -41.18
N LYS A 783 -67.25 35.45 -41.56
CA LYS A 783 -65.92 36.08 -41.48
C LYS A 783 -65.47 36.51 -40.07
N GLN A 784 -64.15 36.75 -40.00
CA GLN A 784 -63.41 37.54 -39.00
C GLN A 784 -64.04 38.93 -38.73
N SER A 785 -63.93 39.39 -37.49
CA SER A 785 -64.17 40.78 -37.08
C SER A 785 -62.92 41.38 -36.41
N GLN A 786 -62.73 42.67 -36.75
CA GLN A 786 -61.61 43.55 -36.46
C GLN A 786 -61.62 44.13 -35.05
N ASP A 787 -60.43 44.63 -34.68
CA ASP A 787 -60.10 45.51 -33.57
C ASP A 787 -61.05 46.71 -33.38
N PHE A 788 -61.28 47.06 -32.11
CA PHE A 788 -61.78 48.36 -31.69
C PHE A 788 -60.93 48.92 -30.54
N SER A 789 -60.31 50.07 -30.79
CA SER A 789 -59.68 50.95 -29.82
C SER A 789 -60.71 51.88 -29.16
N GLY A 790 -60.63 52.06 -27.84
CA GLY A 790 -61.41 53.06 -27.09
C GLY A 790 -60.63 53.63 -25.90
N HIS A 791 -60.71 54.95 -25.73
CA HIS A 791 -59.99 55.76 -24.73
C HIS A 791 -60.95 56.36 -23.70
N GLY A 792 -60.47 56.55 -22.44
CA GLY A 792 -61.08 57.33 -21.33
C GLY A 792 -62.08 56.55 -20.45
N THR A 793 -62.08 56.56 -19.11
CA THR A 793 -61.77 57.61 -18.12
C THR A 793 -61.49 57.03 -16.71
N GLU A 794 -60.79 57.80 -15.87
CA GLU A 794 -60.36 57.52 -14.49
C GLU A 794 -61.50 57.42 -13.44
N LYS A 795 -61.37 56.48 -12.48
CA LYS A 795 -61.10 56.70 -11.03
C LYS A 795 -61.50 55.48 -10.20
N GLY A 796 -60.55 54.97 -9.41
CA GLY A 796 -60.79 53.94 -8.40
C GLY A 796 -59.46 53.41 -7.84
N SER A 797 -59.10 53.90 -6.65
CA SER A 797 -57.91 53.51 -5.89
C SER A 797 -57.84 51.99 -5.66
N GLY A 798 -56.66 51.38 -5.88
CA GLY A 798 -56.48 49.98 -5.53
C GLY A 798 -55.16 49.41 -6.01
N HIS A 799 -54.15 49.51 -5.14
CA HIS A 799 -52.92 48.72 -5.10
C HIS A 799 -53.03 47.37 -5.85
N LEU A 800 -52.35 47.20 -7.01
CA LEU A 800 -51.95 45.94 -7.64
C LEU A 800 -51.37 46.21 -9.05
N LYS A 801 -50.05 46.40 -9.16
CA LYS A 801 -49.29 46.27 -10.41
C LYS A 801 -47.81 46.07 -10.09
N ARG A 802 -47.36 44.81 -10.07
CA ARG A 802 -45.95 44.43 -10.34
C ARG A 802 -45.79 42.92 -10.50
N LEU A 803 -46.32 42.41 -11.60
CA LEU A 803 -45.58 41.47 -12.43
C LEU A 803 -45.70 42.02 -13.85
N GLY A 804 -44.56 42.39 -14.43
CA GLY A 804 -44.48 43.10 -15.70
C GLY A 804 -45.19 42.32 -16.80
N LEU A 805 -46.22 42.94 -17.36
CA LEU A 805 -46.85 42.55 -18.61
C LEU A 805 -46.69 43.71 -19.58
N SER A 806 -45.90 43.45 -20.61
CA SER A 806 -46.09 43.93 -21.97
C SER A 806 -46.17 42.69 -22.84
#